data_AF-A0A7I7S463-F1
#
_entry.id   AF-A0A7I7S463-F1
#
_cell.length_a   1.000
_cell.length_b   1.000
_cell.length_c   1.000
_cell.angle_alpha   90.00
_cell.angle_beta   90.00
_cell.angle_gamma   90.00
#
_symmetry.space_group_name_H-M   'P 1'
#
loop_
_entity.id
_entity.type
_entity.pdbx_description
1 polymer ?
#
loop_
_entity_poly.entity_id
_entity_poly.type
_entity_poly.pdbx_seq_one_letter_code
_entity_poly.pdbx_strand_id
1 'polypeptide(L)'
;MSRTLRESGEHCYRPPVTTIIRRALLAIFLVAAVVLGAAACGSSDDAGGDPIKSAGVLRVGTEGVYAPFSYHDPATGELVGYDVDVAKAVGEKLGVRVEFVETPWDSMFAALEANRFDVVANQVTINAERQAKYDLSQPYTVGEGVIVTRANDDSIKSLADVKGKTAAENATSNWSEVARNAGARVEAVEGFTQAITLLNQGRVDVVINDSIAVYAYLAETGDKSVKISGTVGEKSEQGFAARKDSGMLPELDGALGELRADGTLTEISKKYLKADATGAPASTPIRSAGVLRVGTEGTYSPFSYHDPATGELTGYDVDVAKAVGEKLGVPVEFVETPWDSIFAALEANRFDVVANEVTITPERQAKYDLSRPYSVGEGVIVTRADDDSITSLADLKGKTTAQSTTSNWAQVARDAGANVEAVEGFAQAITLLNQGRIDATVNDSIAVYAYLAETGDQSVKIAAETGERSEQGFAARKDSGLLPELDGALDELRASGTLTEISQRYLKTDATGTAAGAQQSGEDPQDVPQVRSAWQLVLDNLWPLAKAALTMTIPLTIISFVIGLVIALGVALARLSSNVVLSNVARFYISIIRGTPLLVQLFIVFFALPEFGVKIDPFPAAVIAFSLNVGGYAAEIIRSAIQSIPKGQWEAAETIGLNYVGALRRIILPQAARVAVPPLSNTLISLVKDTSLASTILVTELLRQAQIIAAPTFEFFALYGTAAVYYWVICLALSFGQNRLEHRLERYVAR
;
A
#
# COMPACT_ATOMS: atom_id res chain seq x y z
N MET A 1 57.76 38.82 -35.77
CA MET A 1 57.30 39.99 -36.54
C MET A 1 55.79 40.06 -36.38
N SER A 2 55.30 40.84 -35.43
CA SER A 2 54.78 42.21 -35.65
C SER A 2 53.59 42.26 -36.62
N ARG A 3 52.40 42.56 -36.05
CA ARG A 3 51.48 43.64 -36.46
C ARG A 3 51.08 43.69 -37.95
N THR A 4 49.82 43.78 -38.38
CA THR A 4 48.60 44.32 -37.75
C THR A 4 47.49 44.33 -38.82
N LEU A 5 46.25 44.34 -38.31
CA LEU A 5 45.12 45.23 -38.68
C LEU A 5 43.92 44.69 -39.48
N ARG A 6 42.78 44.97 -38.82
CA ARG A 6 41.40 45.22 -39.24
C ARG A 6 40.46 44.02 -39.31
N GLU A 7 39.48 43.86 -38.43
CA GLU A 7 38.41 44.73 -37.85
C GLU A 7 37.05 44.36 -38.46
N SER A 8 36.20 43.73 -37.66
CA SER A 8 34.80 44.15 -37.42
C SER A 8 34.25 43.29 -36.28
N GLY A 9 33.96 43.92 -35.14
CA GLY A 9 33.60 43.25 -33.90
C GLY A 9 32.11 43.20 -33.63
N GLU A 10 31.72 42.20 -32.85
CA GLU A 10 30.56 42.23 -31.95
C GLU A 10 31.04 41.71 -30.59
N HIS A 11 30.76 42.48 -29.54
CA HIS A 11 31.23 42.24 -28.18
C HIS A 11 30.16 41.58 -27.32
N CYS A 12 30.64 40.61 -26.55
CA CYS A 12 29.96 39.86 -25.49
C CYS A 12 29.57 40.77 -24.31
N TYR A 13 28.36 40.63 -23.77
CA TYR A 13 28.01 41.12 -22.43
C TYR A 13 27.11 40.11 -21.69
N ARG A 14 27.62 39.55 -20.58
CA ARG A 14 26.88 38.78 -19.57
C ARG A 14 26.51 39.73 -18.42
N PRO A 15 25.25 39.78 -17.92
CA PRO A 15 24.93 40.47 -16.69
C PRO A 15 25.04 39.55 -15.46
N PRO A 16 25.24 40.09 -14.25
CA PRO A 16 25.69 39.33 -13.09
C PRO A 16 24.56 38.81 -12.19
N VAL A 17 24.91 37.74 -11.46
CA VAL A 17 24.22 37.19 -10.30
C VAL A 17 24.21 38.22 -9.18
N THR A 18 23.06 38.82 -8.93
CA THR A 18 22.51 39.29 -7.64
C THR A 18 21.34 40.24 -7.94
N THR A 19 20.27 40.17 -7.15
CA THR A 19 19.10 41.10 -7.13
C THR A 19 17.83 40.69 -7.92
N ILE A 20 17.30 39.49 -7.71
CA ILE A 20 15.83 39.21 -7.84
C ILE A 20 15.39 38.32 -6.65
N ILE A 21 15.79 38.74 -5.45
CA ILE A 21 15.19 38.33 -4.17
C ILE A 21 15.04 39.64 -3.41
N ARG A 22 13.79 40.13 -3.31
CA ARG A 22 13.28 41.34 -2.64
C ARG A 22 12.39 42.14 -3.59
N ARG A 23 11.14 41.71 -3.75
CA ARG A 23 9.92 42.51 -4.01
C ARG A 23 8.80 41.62 -4.54
N ALA A 24 8.16 40.86 -3.65
CA ALA A 24 6.76 40.43 -3.78
C ALA A 24 6.30 39.69 -2.50
N LEU A 25 6.48 40.35 -1.35
CA LEU A 25 5.80 40.03 -0.09
C LEU A 25 5.50 41.39 0.55
N LEU A 26 4.27 41.90 0.35
CA LEU A 26 3.50 42.83 1.21
C LEU A 26 2.37 43.47 0.38
N ALA A 27 1.17 42.89 0.45
CA ALA A 27 -0.09 43.63 0.36
C ALA A 27 -1.18 42.76 1.01
N ILE A 28 -1.51 43.13 2.25
CA ILE A 28 -2.43 42.50 3.19
C ILE A 28 -3.80 43.17 3.06
N PHE A 29 -4.86 42.34 3.00
CA PHE A 29 -6.23 42.49 3.52
C PHE A 29 -7.19 43.65 3.15
N LEU A 30 -8.47 43.22 3.03
CA LEU A 30 -9.76 43.87 3.34
C LEU A 30 -10.40 44.80 2.30
N VAL A 31 -11.62 44.47 1.82
CA VAL A 31 -12.92 44.89 2.39
C VAL A 31 -14.05 43.99 1.84
N ALA A 32 -15.08 43.77 2.67
CA ALA A 32 -16.14 42.79 2.58
C ALA A 32 -17.51 43.32 2.04
N ALA A 33 -18.28 42.36 1.50
CA ALA A 33 -19.71 42.06 1.69
C ALA A 33 -20.86 42.91 1.07
N VAL A 34 -21.99 42.19 0.88
CA VAL A 34 -23.44 42.57 0.84
C VAL A 34 -24.07 42.68 -0.58
N VAL A 35 -25.20 42.04 -1.00
CA VAL A 35 -26.26 41.18 -0.40
C VAL A 35 -27.25 40.68 -1.51
N LEU A 36 -28.16 39.74 -1.12
CA LEU A 36 -29.44 39.24 -1.71
C LEU A 36 -29.35 37.97 -2.60
N GLY A 37 -30.17 36.91 -2.42
CA GLY A 37 -31.26 36.65 -1.48
C GLY A 37 -32.31 35.69 -2.07
N ALA A 38 -32.53 34.56 -1.36
CA ALA A 38 -33.77 33.77 -1.14
C ALA A 38 -34.62 33.17 -2.29
N ALA A 39 -34.82 31.83 -2.22
CA ALA A 39 -36.11 31.12 -2.09
C ALA A 39 -35.80 29.62 -1.91
N ALA A 40 -36.02 28.95 -0.77
CA ALA A 40 -37.25 28.63 -0.03
C ALA A 40 -37.68 27.16 -0.24
N CYS A 41 -37.57 26.40 0.86
CA CYS A 41 -38.40 25.30 1.34
C CYS A 41 -38.88 24.19 0.39
N GLY A 42 -38.43 22.98 0.68
CA GLY A 42 -39.12 21.72 0.41
C GLY A 42 -38.62 20.66 1.40
N SER A 43 -39.24 20.59 2.57
CA SER A 43 -39.11 19.47 3.50
C SER A 43 -39.78 18.24 2.87
N SER A 44 -39.02 17.17 2.62
CA SER A 44 -39.56 15.84 2.38
C SER A 44 -39.24 14.97 3.57
N ASP A 45 -40.31 14.61 4.28
CA ASP A 45 -40.33 13.71 5.41
C ASP A 45 -39.60 12.39 5.12
N ASP A 46 -38.95 11.87 6.18
CA ASP A 46 -38.54 10.48 6.30
C ASP A 46 -39.73 9.55 5.99
N ALA A 47 -39.70 8.93 4.82
CA ALA A 47 -40.49 7.75 4.50
C ALA A 47 -39.53 6.59 4.25
N GLY A 48 -39.19 5.87 5.33
CA GLY A 48 -38.52 4.57 5.27
C GLY A 48 -39.44 3.49 4.70
N GLY A 49 -39.80 3.62 3.42
CA GLY A 49 -40.56 2.65 2.65
C GLY A 49 -39.98 2.51 1.25
N ASP A 50 -39.86 1.27 0.80
CA ASP A 50 -39.43 0.83 -0.54
C ASP A 50 -40.22 1.60 -1.64
N PRO A 51 -39.59 2.53 -2.39
CA PRO A 51 -40.28 3.41 -3.33
C PRO A 51 -40.89 2.67 -4.54
N ILE A 52 -40.40 1.48 -4.90
CA ILE A 52 -40.95 0.70 -6.03
C ILE A 52 -42.12 -0.18 -5.54
N LYS A 53 -41.96 -0.90 -4.43
CA LYS A 53 -43.02 -1.75 -3.84
C LYS A 53 -44.19 -0.94 -3.29
N SER A 54 -43.96 0.28 -2.80
CA SER A 54 -45.04 1.16 -2.35
C SER A 54 -45.94 1.67 -3.49
N ALA A 55 -45.43 1.74 -4.72
CA ALA A 55 -46.20 2.13 -5.91
C ALA A 55 -46.98 0.96 -6.56
N GLY A 56 -46.50 -0.29 -6.40
CA GLY A 56 -47.11 -1.50 -6.97
C GLY A 56 -47.03 -1.62 -8.50
N VAL A 57 -46.51 -0.58 -9.19
CA VAL A 57 -46.31 -0.52 -10.64
C VAL A 57 -44.98 0.17 -10.94
N LEU A 58 -44.16 -0.43 -11.81
CA LEU A 58 -42.95 0.17 -12.36
C LEU A 58 -43.23 0.66 -13.79
N ARG A 59 -43.24 1.97 -14.01
CA ARG A 59 -43.41 2.54 -15.36
C ARG A 59 -42.05 2.62 -16.05
N VAL A 60 -41.93 2.01 -17.22
CA VAL A 60 -40.67 1.87 -17.96
C VAL A 60 -40.76 2.59 -19.30
N GLY A 61 -39.95 3.64 -19.49
CA GLY A 61 -39.79 4.31 -20.77
C GLY A 61 -38.95 3.48 -21.75
N THR A 62 -39.44 3.28 -22.96
CA THR A 62 -38.75 2.54 -24.05
C THR A 62 -39.22 3.04 -25.42
N GLU A 63 -38.54 2.72 -26.52
CA GLU A 63 -38.88 3.27 -27.85
C GLU A 63 -39.94 2.49 -28.63
N GLY A 64 -40.01 1.17 -28.49
CA GLY A 64 -40.95 0.33 -29.25
C GLY A 64 -40.61 0.14 -30.73
N VAL A 65 -39.51 0.71 -31.22
CA VAL A 65 -39.07 0.61 -32.63
C VAL A 65 -37.60 0.19 -32.80
N TYR A 66 -36.96 -0.26 -31.72
CA TYR A 66 -35.54 -0.61 -31.65
C TYR A 66 -35.32 -2.12 -31.50
N ALA A 67 -35.51 -2.88 -32.58
CA ALA A 67 -35.24 -4.32 -32.57
C ALA A 67 -33.72 -4.62 -32.45
N PRO A 68 -33.31 -5.70 -31.75
CA PRO A 68 -34.12 -6.69 -31.02
C PRO A 68 -34.43 -6.30 -29.56
N PHE A 69 -34.20 -5.04 -29.15
CA PHE A 69 -34.25 -4.61 -27.75
C PHE A 69 -35.64 -4.19 -27.27
N SER A 70 -36.36 -3.40 -28.06
CA SER A 70 -37.72 -2.95 -27.79
C SER A 70 -38.44 -2.67 -29.09
N TYR A 71 -39.31 -3.59 -29.53
CA TYR A 71 -39.99 -3.50 -30.82
C TYR A 71 -41.35 -4.20 -30.79
N HIS A 72 -42.23 -3.87 -31.73
CA HIS A 72 -43.47 -4.62 -31.90
C HIS A 72 -43.26 -5.86 -32.76
N ASP A 73 -43.67 -7.02 -32.24
CA ASP A 73 -43.65 -8.28 -32.99
C ASP A 73 -44.53 -8.13 -34.25
N PRO A 74 -44.00 -8.36 -35.46
CA PRO A 74 -44.77 -8.15 -36.69
C PRO A 74 -46.00 -9.06 -36.85
N ALA A 75 -46.02 -10.21 -36.16
CA ALA A 75 -47.12 -11.18 -36.22
C ALA A 75 -48.22 -10.91 -35.19
N THR A 76 -47.87 -10.46 -33.98
CA THR A 76 -48.85 -10.23 -32.89
C THR A 76 -49.14 -8.76 -32.63
N GLY A 77 -48.24 -7.85 -33.01
CA GLY A 77 -48.30 -6.43 -32.69
C GLY A 77 -47.94 -6.11 -31.23
N GLU A 78 -47.54 -7.09 -30.43
CA GLU A 78 -47.18 -6.90 -29.02
C GLU A 78 -45.77 -6.31 -28.87
N LEU A 79 -45.57 -5.47 -27.84
CA LEU A 79 -44.26 -4.95 -27.48
C LEU A 79 -43.39 -6.07 -26.87
N VAL A 80 -42.32 -6.41 -27.57
CA VAL A 80 -41.36 -7.47 -27.23
C VAL A 80 -39.92 -6.96 -27.37
N GLY A 81 -38.96 -7.74 -26.88
CA GLY A 81 -37.54 -7.45 -27.05
C GLY A 81 -36.73 -7.70 -25.79
N TYR A 82 -35.42 -7.56 -25.93
CA TYR A 82 -34.47 -7.79 -24.84
C TYR A 82 -34.72 -6.87 -23.65
N ASP A 83 -34.78 -5.54 -23.83
CA ASP A 83 -35.01 -4.58 -22.75
C ASP A 83 -36.39 -4.78 -22.10
N VAL A 84 -37.38 -5.17 -22.91
CA VAL A 84 -38.75 -5.45 -22.48
C VAL A 84 -38.78 -6.67 -21.54
N ASP A 85 -38.10 -7.76 -21.91
CA ASP A 85 -38.07 -8.98 -21.09
C ASP A 85 -37.19 -8.82 -19.85
N VAL A 86 -36.08 -8.06 -19.92
CA VAL A 86 -35.28 -7.71 -18.73
C VAL A 86 -36.10 -6.88 -17.75
N ALA A 87 -36.81 -5.85 -18.22
CA ALA A 87 -37.66 -5.01 -17.36
C ALA A 87 -38.80 -5.82 -16.72
N LYS A 88 -39.44 -6.74 -17.47
CA LYS A 88 -40.47 -7.65 -16.92
C LYS A 88 -39.91 -8.57 -15.84
N ALA A 89 -38.74 -9.16 -16.06
CA ALA A 89 -38.09 -10.05 -15.09
C ALA A 89 -37.70 -9.30 -13.81
N VAL A 90 -37.20 -8.07 -13.93
CA VAL A 90 -36.93 -7.18 -12.78
C VAL A 90 -38.22 -6.87 -12.02
N GLY A 91 -39.30 -6.51 -12.72
CA GLY A 91 -40.61 -6.27 -12.09
C GLY A 91 -41.14 -7.50 -11.34
N GLU A 92 -40.98 -8.70 -11.90
CA GLU A 92 -41.35 -9.95 -11.24
C GLU A 92 -40.57 -10.19 -9.95
N LYS A 93 -39.24 -9.99 -9.95
CA LYS A 93 -38.41 -10.10 -8.73
C LYS A 93 -38.78 -9.07 -7.68
N LEU A 94 -39.10 -7.85 -8.10
CA LEU A 94 -39.52 -6.78 -7.20
C LEU A 94 -40.96 -6.93 -6.72
N GLY A 95 -41.73 -7.86 -7.30
CA GLY A 95 -43.14 -8.09 -6.95
C GLY A 95 -44.08 -6.98 -7.44
N VAL A 96 -43.73 -6.28 -8.51
CA VAL A 96 -44.48 -5.15 -9.07
C VAL A 96 -44.91 -5.40 -10.53
N ARG A 97 -45.99 -4.74 -10.95
CA ARG A 97 -46.43 -4.80 -12.36
C ARG A 97 -45.64 -3.82 -13.22
N VAL A 98 -45.18 -4.25 -14.40
CA VAL A 98 -44.46 -3.37 -15.32
C VAL A 98 -45.42 -2.75 -16.34
N GLU A 99 -45.35 -1.42 -16.52
CA GLU A 99 -46.06 -0.69 -17.57
C GLU A 99 -45.07 0.01 -18.50
N PHE A 100 -45.12 -0.29 -19.79
CA PHE A 100 -44.26 0.39 -20.77
C PHE A 100 -44.89 1.69 -21.26
N VAL A 101 -44.07 2.73 -21.35
CA VAL A 101 -44.45 4.05 -21.89
C VAL A 101 -43.57 4.33 -23.11
N GLU A 102 -44.08 4.00 -24.29
CA GLU A 102 -43.37 4.22 -25.55
C GLU A 102 -43.11 5.71 -25.78
N THR A 103 -41.83 6.07 -25.95
CA THR A 103 -41.36 7.45 -26.04
C THR A 103 -40.19 7.53 -27.03
N PRO A 104 -40.21 8.43 -28.03
CA PRO A 104 -39.08 8.61 -28.94
C PRO A 104 -37.80 9.00 -28.18
N TRP A 105 -36.65 8.44 -28.57
CA TRP A 105 -35.36 8.67 -27.89
C TRP A 105 -35.03 10.14 -27.61
N ASP A 106 -35.23 11.03 -28.59
CA ASP A 106 -34.99 12.47 -28.48
C ASP A 106 -35.76 13.16 -27.32
N SER A 107 -36.82 12.52 -26.84
CA SER A 107 -37.68 13.00 -25.75
C SER A 107 -37.63 12.14 -24.49
N MET A 108 -36.86 11.04 -24.49
CA MET A 108 -36.86 10.03 -23.41
C MET A 108 -36.47 10.62 -22.07
N PHE A 109 -35.31 11.27 -21.99
CA PHE A 109 -34.81 11.84 -20.74
C PHE A 109 -35.64 13.05 -20.28
N ALA A 110 -36.19 13.84 -21.20
CA ALA A 110 -37.12 14.92 -20.85
C ALA A 110 -38.44 14.38 -20.26
N ALA A 111 -38.93 13.24 -20.77
CA ALA A 111 -40.09 12.55 -20.24
C ALA A 111 -39.82 11.87 -18.88
N LEU A 112 -38.60 11.37 -18.67
CA LEU A 112 -38.13 10.85 -17.38
C LEU A 112 -38.15 11.94 -16.30
N GLU A 113 -37.60 13.12 -16.61
CA GLU A 113 -37.62 14.30 -15.74
C GLU A 113 -39.04 14.82 -15.48
N ALA A 114 -39.92 14.72 -16.48
CA ALA A 114 -41.32 15.09 -16.35
C ALA A 114 -42.18 14.04 -15.59
N ASN A 115 -41.57 13.04 -14.93
CA ASN A 115 -42.25 11.99 -14.18
C ASN A 115 -43.28 11.16 -15.00
N ARG A 116 -43.11 11.08 -16.33
CA ARG A 116 -44.01 10.28 -17.18
C ARG A 116 -43.83 8.77 -16.97
N PHE A 117 -42.64 8.35 -16.58
CA PHE A 117 -42.29 6.99 -16.17
C PHE A 117 -41.16 7.04 -15.12
N ASP A 118 -40.85 5.89 -14.52
CA ASP A 118 -39.97 5.78 -13.37
C ASP A 118 -38.53 5.48 -13.76
N VAL A 119 -38.34 4.59 -14.74
CA VAL A 119 -37.04 4.21 -15.29
C VAL A 119 -37.06 4.15 -16.81
N VAL A 120 -35.89 4.26 -17.45
CA VAL A 120 -35.70 4.00 -18.88
C VAL A 120 -35.03 2.64 -19.07
N ALA A 121 -35.60 1.80 -19.94
CA ALA A 121 -35.01 0.55 -20.40
C ALA A 121 -34.96 0.56 -21.94
N ASN A 122 -33.83 1.00 -22.49
CA ASN A 122 -33.64 1.20 -23.92
C ASN A 122 -32.14 1.26 -24.27
N GLN A 123 -31.37 0.26 -23.82
CA GLN A 123 -29.91 0.20 -23.98
C GLN A 123 -29.17 1.49 -23.56
N VAL A 124 -29.51 2.07 -22.40
CA VAL A 124 -28.92 3.35 -21.97
C VAL A 124 -27.47 3.14 -21.59
N THR A 125 -26.56 3.67 -22.40
CA THR A 125 -25.11 3.62 -22.11
C THR A 125 -24.79 4.29 -20.78
N ILE A 126 -24.05 3.58 -19.94
CA ILE A 126 -23.48 4.05 -18.68
C ILE A 126 -22.22 4.87 -18.99
N ASN A 127 -22.24 6.15 -18.64
CA ASN A 127 -21.09 7.04 -18.80
C ASN A 127 -21.12 8.17 -17.77
N ALA A 128 -19.97 8.81 -17.53
CA ALA A 128 -19.80 9.84 -16.51
C ALA A 128 -20.73 11.05 -16.70
N GLU A 129 -21.01 11.45 -17.94
CA GLU A 129 -21.90 12.59 -18.21
C GLU A 129 -23.36 12.28 -17.79
N ARG A 130 -23.83 11.06 -18.06
CA ARG A 130 -25.17 10.62 -17.67
C ARG A 130 -25.26 10.31 -16.19
N GLN A 131 -24.25 9.68 -15.58
CA GLN A 131 -24.19 9.44 -14.14
C GLN A 131 -24.22 10.74 -13.32
N ALA A 132 -23.70 11.84 -13.88
CA ALA A 132 -23.80 13.16 -13.23
C ALA A 132 -25.24 13.72 -13.20
N LYS A 133 -26.15 13.23 -14.06
CA LYS A 133 -27.52 13.75 -14.21
C LYS A 133 -28.60 12.74 -13.79
N TYR A 134 -28.30 11.46 -13.86
CA TYR A 134 -29.23 10.35 -13.67
C TYR A 134 -28.60 9.27 -12.80
N ASP A 135 -29.43 8.55 -12.09
CA ASP A 135 -29.03 7.33 -11.39
C ASP A 135 -29.07 6.17 -12.40
N LEU A 136 -27.94 5.47 -12.60
CA LEU A 136 -27.83 4.37 -13.55
C LEU A 136 -27.60 3.05 -12.79
N SER A 137 -28.36 2.01 -13.14
CA SER A 137 -28.21 0.67 -12.52
C SER A 137 -26.89 0.01 -12.91
N GLN A 138 -26.57 -1.10 -12.23
CA GLN A 138 -25.64 -2.09 -12.76
C GLN A 138 -26.02 -2.44 -14.21
N PRO A 139 -25.04 -2.72 -15.07
CA PRO A 139 -25.33 -3.06 -16.44
C PRO A 139 -26.16 -4.34 -16.49
N TYR A 140 -27.20 -4.36 -17.32
CA TYR A 140 -27.89 -5.60 -17.70
C TYR A 140 -27.46 -6.09 -19.09
N THR A 141 -26.76 -5.25 -19.84
CA THR A 141 -26.05 -5.61 -21.06
C THR A 141 -24.65 -5.03 -21.03
N VAL A 142 -23.66 -5.80 -21.47
CA VAL A 142 -22.28 -5.38 -21.64
C VAL A 142 -21.87 -5.72 -23.06
N GLY A 143 -21.70 -4.67 -23.85
CA GLY A 143 -21.07 -4.70 -25.15
C GLY A 143 -19.56 -4.58 -25.01
N GLU A 144 -18.86 -5.03 -26.03
CA GLU A 144 -17.45 -4.72 -26.22
C GLU A 144 -17.21 -4.45 -27.69
N GLY A 145 -16.24 -3.61 -28.02
CA GLY A 145 -15.85 -3.48 -29.41
C GLY A 145 -15.31 -4.82 -29.92
N VAL A 146 -15.80 -5.26 -31.07
CA VAL A 146 -15.41 -6.51 -31.71
C VAL A 146 -14.94 -6.28 -33.13
N ILE A 147 -14.06 -7.18 -33.55
CA ILE A 147 -13.51 -7.28 -34.89
C ILE A 147 -14.35 -8.30 -35.64
N VAL A 148 -15.01 -7.86 -36.70
CA VAL A 148 -15.83 -8.69 -37.58
C VAL A 148 -15.07 -8.93 -38.88
N THR A 149 -14.93 -10.20 -39.24
CA THR A 149 -14.29 -10.66 -40.48
C THR A 149 -15.22 -11.61 -41.22
N ARG A 150 -14.87 -11.97 -42.46
CA ARG A 150 -15.53 -13.08 -43.14
C ARG A 150 -15.30 -14.37 -42.36
N ALA A 151 -16.29 -15.26 -42.35
CA ALA A 151 -16.26 -16.49 -41.57
C ALA A 151 -15.04 -17.39 -41.86
N ASN A 152 -14.52 -17.35 -43.09
CA ASN A 152 -13.34 -18.09 -43.54
C ASN A 152 -11.99 -17.37 -43.33
N ASP A 153 -11.99 -16.16 -42.75
CA ASP A 153 -10.77 -15.39 -42.49
C ASP A 153 -10.37 -15.54 -41.03
N ASP A 154 -9.25 -16.21 -40.76
CA ASP A 154 -8.67 -16.37 -39.42
C ASP A 154 -7.41 -15.50 -39.23
N SER A 155 -7.11 -14.61 -40.17
CA SER A 155 -5.86 -13.82 -40.17
C SER A 155 -5.91 -12.57 -39.29
N ILE A 156 -7.10 -12.12 -38.88
CA ILE A 156 -7.30 -10.92 -38.06
C ILE A 156 -8.04 -11.31 -36.79
N LYS A 157 -7.31 -11.36 -35.65
CA LYS A 157 -7.86 -11.79 -34.35
C LYS A 157 -7.74 -10.73 -33.27
N SER A 158 -6.95 -9.70 -33.53
CA SER A 158 -6.68 -8.62 -32.59
C SER A 158 -6.52 -7.31 -33.32
N LEU A 159 -6.57 -6.20 -32.57
CA LEU A 159 -6.40 -4.87 -33.15
C LEU A 159 -5.01 -4.68 -33.81
N ALA A 160 -4.00 -5.44 -33.36
CA ALA A 160 -2.67 -5.43 -33.97
C ALA A 160 -2.67 -5.98 -35.41
N ASP A 161 -3.55 -6.93 -35.72
CA ASP A 161 -3.65 -7.58 -37.03
C ASP A 161 -4.36 -6.70 -38.08
N VAL A 162 -5.04 -5.63 -37.63
CA VAL A 162 -5.77 -4.66 -38.45
C VAL A 162 -4.82 -3.70 -39.18
N LYS A 163 -3.55 -3.61 -38.76
CA LYS A 163 -2.56 -2.70 -39.36
C LYS A 163 -2.35 -2.98 -40.84
N GLY A 164 -2.57 -1.96 -41.68
CA GLY A 164 -2.44 -2.06 -43.13
C GLY A 164 -3.63 -2.72 -43.85
N LYS A 165 -4.70 -3.06 -43.13
CA LYS A 165 -5.96 -3.59 -43.67
C LYS A 165 -6.92 -2.46 -44.03
N THR A 166 -7.97 -2.78 -44.79
CA THR A 166 -9.07 -1.84 -45.07
C THR A 166 -10.26 -2.14 -44.15
N ALA A 167 -10.70 -1.16 -43.37
CA ALA A 167 -11.86 -1.26 -42.48
C ALA A 167 -13.05 -0.48 -43.06
N ALA A 168 -14.28 -1.03 -43.04
CA ALA A 168 -15.47 -0.26 -43.40
C ALA A 168 -16.16 0.30 -42.14
N GLU A 169 -16.15 1.62 -41.99
CA GLU A 169 -16.69 2.30 -40.80
C GLU A 169 -17.50 3.53 -41.18
N ASN A 170 -18.47 3.93 -40.34
CA ASN A 170 -19.05 5.27 -40.46
C ASN A 170 -17.97 6.31 -40.12
N ALA A 171 -17.76 7.32 -40.97
CA ALA A 171 -16.64 8.25 -40.87
C ALA A 171 -16.57 9.03 -39.54
N THR A 172 -17.70 9.16 -38.84
CA THR A 172 -17.82 9.86 -37.56
C THR A 172 -17.99 8.91 -36.36
N SER A 173 -17.96 7.58 -36.55
CA SER A 173 -18.04 6.64 -35.42
C SER A 173 -16.73 6.61 -34.63
N ASN A 174 -16.80 6.33 -33.33
CA ASN A 174 -15.64 6.00 -32.51
C ASN A 174 -14.84 4.81 -33.09
N TRP A 175 -15.52 3.80 -33.66
CA TRP A 175 -14.86 2.65 -34.30
C TRP A 175 -14.00 3.03 -35.50
N SER A 176 -14.35 4.09 -36.23
CA SER A 176 -13.52 4.64 -37.31
C SER A 176 -12.22 5.26 -36.80
N GLU A 177 -12.21 5.79 -35.59
CA GLU A 177 -11.00 6.30 -34.94
C GLU A 177 -10.13 5.14 -34.44
N VAL A 178 -10.74 4.14 -33.80
CA VAL A 178 -10.07 2.91 -33.36
C VAL A 178 -9.35 2.21 -34.54
N ALA A 179 -10.05 2.03 -35.67
CA ALA A 179 -9.48 1.43 -36.87
C ALA A 179 -8.30 2.26 -37.44
N ARG A 180 -8.42 3.60 -37.48
CA ARG A 180 -7.35 4.50 -37.95
C ARG A 180 -6.12 4.44 -37.04
N ASN A 181 -6.33 4.48 -35.72
CA ASN A 181 -5.26 4.41 -34.73
C ASN A 181 -4.54 3.06 -34.76
N ALA A 182 -5.26 1.97 -35.09
CA ALA A 182 -4.69 0.66 -35.35
C ALA A 182 -3.90 0.55 -36.67
N GLY A 183 -3.93 1.60 -37.49
CA GLY A 183 -3.22 1.66 -38.78
C GLY A 183 -4.00 1.06 -39.95
N ALA A 184 -5.32 0.92 -39.85
CA ALA A 184 -6.18 0.56 -40.97
C ALA A 184 -6.43 1.75 -41.90
N ARG A 185 -6.71 1.45 -43.18
CA ARG A 185 -7.35 2.41 -44.10
C ARG A 185 -8.87 2.31 -43.91
N VAL A 186 -9.51 3.38 -43.46
CA VAL A 186 -10.98 3.41 -43.30
C VAL A 186 -11.67 3.76 -44.63
N GLU A 187 -12.54 2.89 -45.10
CA GLU A 187 -13.52 3.12 -46.17
C GLU A 187 -14.84 3.57 -45.51
N ALA A 188 -15.21 4.83 -45.71
CA ALA A 188 -16.38 5.42 -45.09
C ALA A 188 -17.68 4.81 -45.66
N VAL A 189 -18.58 4.38 -44.78
CA VAL A 189 -19.93 3.88 -45.11
C VAL A 189 -21.00 4.62 -44.31
N GLU A 190 -22.25 4.58 -44.76
CA GLU A 190 -23.36 5.26 -44.08
C GLU A 190 -23.83 4.49 -42.83
N GLY A 191 -23.73 3.16 -42.83
CA GLY A 191 -24.17 2.34 -41.70
C GLY A 191 -23.63 0.91 -41.70
N PHE A 192 -23.87 0.21 -40.58
CA PHE A 192 -23.28 -1.11 -40.31
C PHE A 192 -23.64 -2.19 -41.34
N THR A 193 -24.90 -2.26 -41.79
CA THR A 193 -25.33 -3.23 -42.82
C THR A 193 -24.57 -3.05 -44.14
N GLN A 194 -24.28 -1.80 -44.52
CA GLN A 194 -23.45 -1.50 -45.69
C GLN A 194 -21.99 -1.96 -45.47
N ALA A 195 -21.45 -1.77 -44.26
CA ALA A 195 -20.12 -2.24 -43.87
C ALA A 195 -20.00 -3.77 -44.05
N ILE A 196 -20.97 -4.53 -43.51
CA ILE A 196 -21.01 -6.00 -43.64
C ILE A 196 -21.17 -6.42 -45.10
N THR A 197 -21.97 -5.69 -45.89
CA THR A 197 -22.10 -5.95 -47.33
C THR A 197 -20.75 -5.81 -48.06
N LEU A 198 -19.96 -4.78 -47.77
CA LEU A 198 -18.63 -4.59 -48.35
C LEU A 198 -17.64 -5.66 -47.87
N LEU A 199 -17.73 -6.07 -46.61
CA LEU A 199 -16.92 -7.14 -46.03
C LEU A 199 -17.17 -8.47 -46.74
N ASN A 200 -18.44 -8.82 -46.97
CA ASN A 200 -18.84 -10.02 -47.70
C ASN A 200 -18.42 -9.99 -49.18
N GLN A 201 -18.39 -8.81 -49.80
CA GLN A 201 -17.90 -8.63 -51.18
C GLN A 201 -16.37 -8.71 -51.31
N GLY A 202 -15.62 -8.79 -50.20
CA GLY A 202 -14.17 -8.75 -50.24
C GLY A 202 -13.59 -7.36 -50.54
N ARG A 203 -14.40 -6.30 -50.45
CA ARG A 203 -13.96 -4.92 -50.70
C ARG A 203 -13.24 -4.31 -49.51
N VAL A 204 -13.57 -4.76 -48.31
CA VAL A 204 -12.86 -4.47 -47.07
C VAL A 204 -12.46 -5.76 -46.37
N ASP A 205 -11.47 -5.66 -45.49
CA ASP A 205 -10.90 -6.79 -44.76
C ASP A 205 -11.58 -6.99 -43.39
N VAL A 206 -12.09 -5.92 -42.80
CA VAL A 206 -12.59 -5.91 -41.42
C VAL A 206 -13.68 -4.87 -41.22
N VAL A 207 -14.57 -5.11 -40.26
CA VAL A 207 -15.47 -4.12 -39.66
C VAL A 207 -15.28 -4.18 -38.15
N ILE A 208 -15.17 -3.03 -37.49
CA ILE A 208 -15.11 -2.91 -36.04
C ILE A 208 -16.43 -2.31 -35.59
N ASN A 209 -17.12 -2.98 -34.67
CA ASN A 209 -18.37 -2.45 -34.14
C ASN A 209 -18.60 -2.94 -32.71
N ASP A 210 -19.63 -2.42 -32.06
CA ASP A 210 -20.08 -2.92 -30.77
C ASP A 210 -20.64 -4.34 -30.91
N SER A 211 -20.24 -5.25 -30.01
CA SER A 211 -20.62 -6.67 -30.04
C SER A 211 -22.13 -6.85 -30.02
N ILE A 212 -22.87 -5.99 -29.34
CA ILE A 212 -24.33 -6.07 -29.25
C ILE A 212 -24.96 -5.77 -30.61
N ALA A 213 -24.43 -4.77 -31.34
CA ALA A 213 -24.88 -4.47 -32.70
C ALA A 213 -24.59 -5.62 -33.68
N VAL A 214 -23.46 -6.31 -33.50
CA VAL A 214 -23.11 -7.49 -34.31
C VAL A 214 -24.02 -8.67 -33.97
N TYR A 215 -24.24 -8.95 -32.69
CA TYR A 215 -25.14 -10.02 -32.23
C TYR A 215 -26.56 -9.79 -32.74
N ALA A 216 -27.08 -8.55 -32.64
CA ALA A 216 -28.37 -8.16 -33.17
C ALA A 216 -28.47 -8.44 -34.68
N TYR A 217 -27.48 -7.99 -35.47
CA TYR A 217 -27.45 -8.25 -36.92
C TYR A 217 -27.44 -9.75 -37.25
N LEU A 218 -26.61 -10.54 -36.58
CA LEU A 218 -26.51 -11.98 -36.82
C LEU A 218 -27.81 -12.71 -36.42
N ALA A 219 -28.43 -12.28 -35.32
CA ALA A 219 -29.69 -12.83 -34.85
C ALA A 219 -30.85 -12.53 -35.80
N GLU A 220 -30.92 -11.29 -36.32
CA GLU A 220 -31.97 -10.84 -37.24
C GLU A 220 -31.82 -11.46 -38.63
N THR A 221 -30.59 -11.47 -39.17
CA THR A 221 -30.35 -11.88 -40.57
C THR A 221 -30.06 -13.37 -40.72
N GLY A 222 -29.59 -14.04 -39.66
CA GLY A 222 -29.07 -15.40 -39.74
C GLY A 222 -27.80 -15.53 -40.58
N ASP A 223 -27.09 -14.42 -40.83
CA ASP A 223 -25.91 -14.38 -41.69
C ASP A 223 -24.76 -15.24 -41.11
N LYS A 224 -24.31 -16.23 -41.87
CA LYS A 224 -23.20 -17.12 -41.51
C LYS A 224 -21.90 -16.80 -42.25
N SER A 225 -21.91 -15.77 -43.09
CA SER A 225 -20.78 -15.41 -43.95
C SER A 225 -19.74 -14.53 -43.24
N VAL A 226 -20.09 -13.97 -42.09
CA VAL A 226 -19.19 -13.21 -41.21
C VAL A 226 -19.11 -13.84 -39.81
N LYS A 227 -18.07 -13.51 -39.06
CA LYS A 227 -17.89 -13.91 -37.66
C LYS A 227 -17.22 -12.78 -36.87
N ILE A 228 -17.41 -12.80 -35.55
CA ILE A 228 -16.53 -12.08 -34.63
C ILE A 228 -15.23 -12.88 -34.55
N SER A 229 -14.11 -12.26 -34.90
CA SER A 229 -12.79 -12.90 -34.88
C SER A 229 -11.88 -12.39 -33.76
N GLY A 230 -12.25 -11.31 -33.07
CA GLY A 230 -11.47 -10.72 -31.99
C GLY A 230 -12.20 -9.60 -31.26
N THR A 231 -11.62 -9.11 -30.17
CA THR A 231 -12.12 -7.98 -29.37
C THR A 231 -11.13 -6.80 -29.41
N VAL A 232 -11.62 -5.57 -29.23
CA VAL A 232 -10.80 -4.35 -29.16
C VAL A 232 -10.68 -3.78 -27.74
N GLY A 233 -11.27 -4.43 -26.74
CA GLY A 233 -11.03 -4.17 -25.31
C GLY A 233 -11.82 -3.00 -24.70
N GLU A 234 -12.45 -2.14 -25.50
CA GLU A 234 -13.39 -1.14 -25.00
C GLU A 234 -14.74 -1.79 -24.68
N LYS A 235 -15.16 -1.73 -23.42
CA LYS A 235 -16.49 -2.17 -22.98
C LYS A 235 -17.48 -1.01 -23.06
N SER A 236 -18.69 -1.31 -23.50
CA SER A 236 -19.84 -0.40 -23.48
C SER A 236 -20.91 -1.03 -22.61
N GLU A 237 -21.26 -0.40 -21.51
CA GLU A 237 -22.19 -0.94 -20.51
C GLU A 237 -23.55 -0.26 -20.65
N GLN A 238 -24.65 -1.03 -20.58
CA GLN A 238 -26.01 -0.51 -20.67
C GLN A 238 -26.81 -0.91 -19.44
N GLY A 239 -27.46 0.08 -18.81
CA GLY A 239 -28.25 -0.09 -17.59
C GLY A 239 -29.63 0.58 -17.69
N PHE A 240 -30.41 0.47 -16.61
CA PHE A 240 -31.59 1.29 -16.40
C PHE A 240 -31.17 2.69 -16.02
N ALA A 241 -31.92 3.71 -16.49
CA ALA A 241 -31.75 5.08 -16.03
C ALA A 241 -32.96 5.53 -15.22
N ALA A 242 -32.73 5.99 -14.00
CA ALA A 242 -33.71 6.62 -13.12
C ALA A 242 -33.35 8.10 -12.90
N ARG A 243 -34.31 8.88 -12.40
CA ARG A 243 -34.01 10.25 -11.94
C ARG A 243 -32.99 10.19 -10.81
N LYS A 244 -32.14 11.23 -10.74
CA LYS A 244 -31.15 11.38 -9.68
C LYS A 244 -31.83 11.37 -8.31
N ASP A 245 -31.23 10.63 -7.38
CA ASP A 245 -31.66 10.50 -5.98
C ASP A 245 -33.07 9.92 -5.82
N SER A 246 -33.51 9.09 -6.79
CA SER A 246 -34.83 8.45 -6.78
C SER A 246 -34.99 7.34 -5.74
N GLY A 247 -33.88 6.86 -5.17
CA GLY A 247 -33.86 5.73 -4.23
C GLY A 247 -34.10 4.35 -4.89
N MET A 248 -34.26 4.30 -6.22
CA MET A 248 -34.63 3.07 -6.94
C MET A 248 -33.44 2.13 -7.24
N LEU A 249 -32.20 2.63 -7.24
CA LEU A 249 -31.03 1.82 -7.64
C LEU A 249 -30.80 0.58 -6.77
N PRO A 250 -30.82 0.64 -5.43
CA PRO A 250 -30.53 -0.54 -4.62
C PRO A 250 -31.46 -1.72 -4.95
N GLU A 251 -32.72 -1.43 -5.26
CA GLU A 251 -33.72 -2.44 -5.62
C GLU A 251 -33.52 -2.96 -7.04
N LEU A 252 -33.29 -2.07 -8.02
CA LEU A 252 -33.00 -2.47 -9.39
C LEU A 252 -31.72 -3.32 -9.48
N ASP A 253 -30.67 -2.92 -8.76
CA ASP A 253 -29.39 -3.61 -8.72
C ASP A 253 -29.49 -4.95 -7.99
N GLY A 254 -30.25 -5.00 -6.88
CA GLY A 254 -30.55 -6.25 -6.18
C GLY A 254 -31.27 -7.25 -7.08
N ALA A 255 -32.32 -6.81 -7.78
CA ALA A 255 -33.06 -7.66 -8.72
C ALA A 255 -32.20 -8.12 -9.91
N LEU A 256 -31.37 -7.23 -10.48
CA LEU A 256 -30.43 -7.59 -11.54
C LEU A 256 -29.37 -8.58 -11.07
N GLY A 257 -28.88 -8.44 -9.84
CA GLY A 257 -27.96 -9.39 -9.21
C GLY A 257 -28.57 -10.78 -9.08
N GLU A 258 -29.80 -10.88 -8.58
CA GLU A 258 -30.51 -12.17 -8.45
C GLU A 258 -30.79 -12.83 -9.80
N LEU A 259 -31.29 -12.06 -10.78
CA LEU A 259 -31.58 -12.56 -12.14
C LEU A 259 -30.30 -12.98 -12.89
N ARG A 260 -29.17 -12.37 -12.55
CA ARG A 260 -27.86 -12.81 -13.05
C ARG A 260 -27.44 -14.12 -12.39
N ALA A 261 -27.61 -14.24 -11.09
CA ALA A 261 -27.22 -15.42 -10.32
C ALA A 261 -28.06 -16.67 -10.68
N ASP A 262 -29.36 -16.50 -10.93
CA ASP A 262 -30.25 -17.60 -11.31
C ASP A 262 -30.23 -17.94 -12.81
N GLY A 263 -29.45 -17.20 -13.61
CA GLY A 263 -29.26 -17.42 -15.05
C GLY A 263 -30.38 -16.86 -15.94
N THR A 264 -31.39 -16.21 -15.36
CA THR A 264 -32.50 -15.63 -16.13
C THR A 264 -32.03 -14.60 -17.14
N LEU A 265 -31.11 -13.71 -16.76
CA LEU A 265 -30.56 -12.73 -17.71
C LEU A 265 -29.85 -13.42 -18.88
N THR A 266 -29.08 -14.48 -18.62
CA THR A 266 -28.35 -15.23 -19.66
C THR A 266 -29.32 -15.85 -20.67
N GLU A 267 -30.43 -16.40 -20.20
CA GLU A 267 -31.45 -16.98 -21.09
C GLU A 267 -32.19 -15.92 -21.91
N ILE A 268 -32.51 -14.76 -21.33
CA ILE A 268 -33.06 -13.62 -22.08
C ILE A 268 -32.06 -13.14 -23.14
N SER A 269 -30.76 -13.06 -22.79
CA SER A 269 -29.70 -12.65 -23.71
C SER A 269 -29.56 -13.61 -24.89
N LYS A 270 -29.49 -14.92 -24.63
CA LYS A 270 -29.45 -15.93 -25.69
C LYS A 270 -30.72 -15.95 -26.54
N LYS A 271 -31.89 -15.66 -25.97
CA LYS A 271 -33.17 -15.61 -26.71
C LYS A 271 -33.11 -14.56 -27.83
N TYR A 272 -32.68 -13.33 -27.51
CA TYR A 272 -32.73 -12.20 -28.45
C TYR A 272 -31.42 -11.96 -29.20
N LEU A 273 -30.29 -12.09 -28.53
CA LEU A 273 -28.97 -11.76 -29.09
C LEU A 273 -28.20 -13.00 -29.59
N LYS A 274 -28.69 -14.20 -29.30
CA LYS A 274 -28.03 -15.49 -29.62
C LYS A 274 -26.62 -15.63 -28.99
N ALA A 275 -26.29 -14.77 -28.05
CA ALA A 275 -25.05 -14.72 -27.28
C ALA A 275 -25.37 -14.30 -25.84
N ASP A 276 -24.45 -14.57 -24.91
CA ASP A 276 -24.56 -14.04 -23.55
C ASP A 276 -23.86 -12.68 -23.49
N ALA A 277 -24.66 -11.62 -23.52
CA ALA A 277 -24.21 -10.22 -23.40
C ALA A 277 -24.53 -9.63 -22.02
N THR A 278 -24.80 -10.46 -21.00
CA THR A 278 -25.25 -10.00 -19.66
C THR A 278 -24.11 -9.51 -18.75
N GLY A 279 -22.86 -9.67 -19.20
CA GLY A 279 -21.67 -9.38 -18.43
C GLY A 279 -21.25 -10.47 -17.42
N ALA A 280 -21.91 -11.64 -17.38
CA ALA A 280 -21.40 -12.80 -16.64
C ALA A 280 -20.21 -13.44 -17.42
N PRO A 281 -19.10 -13.80 -16.77
CA PRO A 281 -17.79 -13.53 -17.35
C PRO A 281 -17.31 -14.56 -18.38
N ALA A 282 -16.87 -14.10 -19.55
CA ALA A 282 -15.64 -14.62 -20.12
C ALA A 282 -14.47 -14.07 -19.29
N SER A 283 -13.85 -14.94 -18.50
CA SER A 283 -12.66 -14.73 -17.65
C SER A 283 -12.51 -13.32 -17.04
N THR A 284 -12.92 -13.17 -15.79
CA THR A 284 -12.53 -12.03 -14.95
C THR A 284 -10.99 -11.97 -14.80
N PRO A 285 -10.35 -10.84 -14.41
CA PRO A 285 -8.89 -10.74 -14.34
C PRO A 285 -8.18 -11.88 -13.58
N ILE A 286 -8.71 -12.32 -12.44
CA ILE A 286 -8.15 -13.44 -11.66
C ILE A 286 -8.34 -14.76 -12.42
N ARG A 287 -9.56 -15.02 -12.92
CA ARG A 287 -9.86 -16.24 -13.72
C ARG A 287 -9.12 -16.27 -15.06
N SER A 288 -8.80 -15.12 -15.64
CA SER A 288 -7.99 -14.95 -16.86
C SER A 288 -6.52 -15.26 -16.59
N ALA A 289 -6.00 -14.81 -15.44
CA ALA A 289 -4.63 -15.10 -15.02
C ALA A 289 -4.43 -16.60 -14.70
N GLY A 290 -5.50 -17.29 -14.31
CA GLY A 290 -5.48 -18.73 -14.00
C GLY A 290 -4.74 -19.09 -12.72
N VAL A 291 -4.34 -18.09 -11.93
CA VAL A 291 -3.70 -18.19 -10.61
C VAL A 291 -3.94 -16.88 -9.85
N LEU A 292 -4.15 -16.96 -8.54
CA LEU A 292 -4.15 -15.81 -7.64
C LEU A 292 -2.84 -15.79 -6.86
N ARG A 293 -1.96 -14.83 -7.14
CA ARG A 293 -0.70 -14.69 -6.38
C ARG A 293 -0.93 -13.80 -5.16
N VAL A 294 -0.61 -14.30 -3.98
CA VAL A 294 -0.90 -13.65 -2.70
C VAL A 294 0.40 -13.37 -1.96
N GLY A 295 0.68 -12.09 -1.70
CA GLY A 295 1.76 -11.68 -0.80
C GLY A 295 1.34 -11.86 0.67
N THR A 296 2.19 -12.49 1.46
CA THR A 296 1.98 -12.67 2.91
C THR A 296 3.33 -12.76 3.63
N GLU A 297 3.40 -12.69 4.96
CA GLU A 297 4.68 -12.69 5.69
C GLU A 297 5.24 -14.10 5.95
N GLY A 298 4.39 -15.05 6.34
CA GLY A 298 4.82 -16.41 6.73
C GLY A 298 5.43 -16.49 8.14
N THR A 299 5.51 -15.38 8.87
CA THR A 299 6.04 -15.33 10.24
C THR A 299 5.07 -14.72 11.26
N TYR A 300 3.82 -14.46 10.85
CA TYR A 300 2.80 -13.80 11.64
C TYR A 300 1.71 -14.78 12.12
N SER A 301 2.01 -15.56 13.18
CA SER A 301 0.99 -16.44 13.80
C SER A 301 -0.13 -15.63 14.46
N PRO A 302 -1.42 -16.03 14.33
CA PRO A 302 -1.97 -17.22 13.66
C PRO A 302 -2.43 -16.95 12.21
N PHE A 303 -2.02 -15.82 11.63
CA PHE A 303 -2.53 -15.23 10.40
C PHE A 303 -1.84 -15.78 9.15
N SER A 304 -0.50 -15.69 9.12
CA SER A 304 0.36 -16.30 8.11
C SER A 304 1.64 -16.83 8.76
N TYR A 305 1.75 -18.13 8.97
CA TYR A 305 2.90 -18.72 9.64
C TYR A 305 3.22 -20.12 9.13
N HIS A 306 4.44 -20.59 9.36
CA HIS A 306 4.79 -21.98 9.08
C HIS A 306 4.44 -22.86 10.29
N ASP A 307 3.64 -23.90 10.05
CA ASP A 307 3.30 -24.88 11.06
C ASP A 307 4.58 -25.54 11.60
N PRO A 308 4.86 -25.51 12.92
CA PRO A 308 6.13 -26.02 13.45
C PRO A 308 6.35 -27.53 13.27
N ALA A 309 5.29 -28.31 13.06
CA ALA A 309 5.37 -29.76 12.91
C ALA A 309 5.62 -30.19 11.46
N THR A 310 5.05 -29.48 10.50
CA THR A 310 5.09 -29.81 9.07
C THR A 310 6.01 -28.89 8.25
N GLY A 311 6.22 -27.67 8.73
CA GLY A 311 6.92 -26.60 8.01
C GLY A 311 6.10 -25.99 6.87
N GLU A 312 4.83 -26.33 6.71
CA GLU A 312 3.95 -25.80 5.67
C GLU A 312 3.37 -24.43 6.06
N LEU A 313 3.20 -23.54 5.06
CA LEU A 313 2.56 -22.24 5.25
C LEU A 313 1.05 -22.43 5.53
N THR A 314 0.62 -21.92 6.68
CA THR A 314 -0.74 -22.02 7.22
C THR A 314 -1.14 -20.73 7.92
N GLY A 315 -2.38 -20.65 8.39
CA GLY A 315 -2.91 -19.52 9.15
C GLY A 315 -4.24 -19.00 8.61
N TYR A 316 -4.82 -18.06 9.34
CA TYR A 316 -6.12 -17.48 9.05
C TYR A 316 -6.18 -16.85 7.64
N ASP A 317 -5.28 -15.90 7.31
CA ASP A 317 -5.23 -15.25 5.99
C ASP A 317 -4.93 -16.24 4.87
N VAL A 318 -4.09 -17.24 5.17
CA VAL A 318 -3.71 -18.29 4.21
C VAL A 318 -4.93 -19.13 3.84
N ASP A 319 -5.74 -19.54 4.83
CA ASP A 319 -6.94 -20.33 4.60
C ASP A 319 -8.08 -19.50 3.98
N VAL A 320 -8.22 -18.22 4.35
CA VAL A 320 -9.17 -17.31 3.69
C VAL A 320 -8.80 -17.12 2.22
N ALA A 321 -7.52 -16.88 1.91
CA ALA A 321 -7.04 -16.73 0.54
C ALA A 321 -7.24 -18.01 -0.30
N LYS A 322 -6.95 -19.19 0.28
CA LYS A 322 -7.23 -20.50 -0.37
C LYS A 322 -8.72 -20.68 -0.66
N ALA A 323 -9.59 -20.39 0.32
CA ALA A 323 -11.03 -20.49 0.13
C ALA A 323 -11.55 -19.53 -0.97
N VAL A 324 -11.00 -18.32 -1.06
CA VAL A 324 -11.30 -17.38 -2.14
C VAL A 324 -10.84 -17.93 -3.49
N GLY A 325 -9.61 -18.47 -3.59
CA GLY A 325 -9.11 -19.10 -4.82
C GLY A 325 -9.97 -20.28 -5.27
N GLU A 326 -10.35 -21.17 -4.35
CA GLU A 326 -11.26 -22.29 -4.62
C GLU A 326 -12.62 -21.78 -5.14
N LYS A 327 -13.17 -20.74 -4.52
CA LYS A 327 -14.44 -20.14 -4.93
C LYS A 327 -14.35 -19.50 -6.31
N LEU A 328 -13.21 -18.91 -6.64
CA LEU A 328 -12.95 -18.31 -7.94
C LEU A 328 -12.54 -19.36 -9.00
N GLY A 329 -12.24 -20.60 -8.61
CA GLY A 329 -11.81 -21.67 -9.51
C GLY A 329 -10.36 -21.53 -9.99
N VAL A 330 -9.50 -20.86 -9.22
CA VAL A 330 -8.08 -20.67 -9.52
C VAL A 330 -7.19 -21.17 -8.38
N PRO A 331 -6.01 -21.74 -8.67
CA PRO A 331 -5.01 -22.03 -7.64
C PRO A 331 -4.47 -20.74 -7.00
N VAL A 332 -4.06 -20.84 -5.73
CA VAL A 332 -3.41 -19.76 -4.99
C VAL A 332 -1.92 -20.03 -4.86
N GLU A 333 -1.09 -19.04 -5.21
CA GLU A 333 0.37 -19.08 -5.04
C GLU A 333 0.79 -18.03 -4.01
N PHE A 334 1.42 -18.45 -2.92
CA PHE A 334 1.88 -17.54 -1.88
C PHE A 334 3.31 -17.07 -2.16
N VAL A 335 3.53 -15.76 -1.99
CA VAL A 335 4.84 -15.11 -2.10
C VAL A 335 5.19 -14.48 -0.76
N GLU A 336 5.97 -15.19 0.04
CA GLU A 336 6.44 -14.71 1.34
C GLU A 336 7.30 -13.44 1.20
N THR A 337 6.88 -12.36 1.86
CA THR A 337 7.50 -11.03 1.76
C THR A 337 7.40 -10.32 3.11
N PRO A 338 8.51 -9.80 3.69
CA PRO A 338 8.46 -9.05 4.94
C PRO A 338 7.52 -7.84 4.86
N TRP A 339 6.74 -7.58 5.92
CA TRP A 339 5.75 -6.49 5.97
C TRP A 339 6.30 -5.14 5.48
N ASP A 340 7.50 -4.76 5.92
CA ASP A 340 8.15 -3.49 5.55
C ASP A 340 8.34 -3.29 4.03
N SER A 341 8.29 -4.38 3.26
CA SER A 341 8.47 -4.38 1.80
C SER A 341 7.26 -4.88 1.02
N ILE A 342 6.19 -5.34 1.69
CA ILE A 342 5.10 -6.07 1.04
C ILE A 342 4.31 -5.19 0.06
N PHE A 343 4.05 -3.94 0.43
CA PHE A 343 3.37 -2.98 -0.46
C PHE A 343 4.25 -2.53 -1.63
N ALA A 344 5.56 -2.36 -1.41
CA ALA A 344 6.49 -2.09 -2.51
C ALA A 344 6.58 -3.28 -3.48
N ALA A 345 6.49 -4.52 -2.98
CA ALA A 345 6.43 -5.72 -3.81
C ALA A 345 5.09 -5.85 -4.56
N LEU A 346 3.98 -5.43 -3.94
CA LEU A 346 2.66 -5.32 -4.57
C LEU A 346 2.70 -4.35 -5.75
N GLU A 347 3.27 -3.15 -5.55
CA GLU A 347 3.47 -2.14 -6.60
C GLU A 347 4.39 -2.64 -7.71
N ALA A 348 5.41 -3.42 -7.36
CA ALA A 348 6.34 -4.04 -8.32
C ALA A 348 5.75 -5.25 -9.08
N ASN A 349 4.45 -5.53 -8.97
CA ASN A 349 3.76 -6.65 -9.62
C ASN A 349 4.33 -8.04 -9.27
N ARG A 350 4.90 -8.21 -8.07
CA ARG A 350 5.41 -9.53 -7.64
C ARG A 350 4.29 -10.53 -7.30
N PHE A 351 3.13 -10.03 -6.91
CA PHE A 351 1.90 -10.77 -6.62
C PHE A 351 0.69 -9.86 -6.88
N ASP A 352 -0.51 -10.41 -6.83
CA ASP A 352 -1.74 -9.73 -7.24
C ASP A 352 -2.43 -9.01 -6.08
N VAL A 353 -2.46 -9.66 -4.90
CA VAL A 353 -3.04 -9.12 -3.67
C VAL A 353 -2.15 -9.39 -2.46
N VAL A 354 -2.33 -8.61 -1.38
CA VAL A 354 -1.78 -8.90 -0.05
C VAL A 354 -2.88 -9.48 0.83
N ALA A 355 -2.57 -10.57 1.53
CA ALA A 355 -3.40 -11.17 2.57
C ALA A 355 -2.55 -11.37 3.83
N ASN A 356 -2.64 -10.43 4.77
CA ASN A 356 -1.81 -10.38 5.97
C ASN A 356 -2.39 -9.39 6.99
N GLU A 357 -3.69 -9.53 7.30
CA GLU A 357 -4.49 -8.63 8.15
C GLU A 357 -4.33 -7.15 7.77
N VAL A 358 -4.52 -6.83 6.48
CA VAL A 358 -4.37 -5.45 6.02
C VAL A 358 -5.57 -4.62 6.46
N THR A 359 -5.33 -3.75 7.44
CA THR A 359 -6.36 -2.83 7.93
C THR A 359 -6.82 -1.86 6.86
N ILE A 360 -8.14 -1.78 6.74
CA ILE A 360 -8.86 -0.88 5.88
C ILE A 360 -8.86 0.49 6.53
N THR A 361 -8.08 1.42 5.96
CA THR A 361 -8.02 2.82 6.41
C THR A 361 -8.19 3.77 5.22
N PRO A 362 -8.70 4.99 5.43
CA PRO A 362 -8.83 5.99 4.37
C PRO A 362 -7.51 6.27 3.63
N GLU A 363 -6.38 6.33 4.35
CA GLU A 363 -5.06 6.58 3.76
C GLU A 363 -4.61 5.44 2.84
N ARG A 364 -4.95 4.19 3.20
CA ARG A 364 -4.64 3.02 2.37
C ARG A 364 -5.60 2.92 1.20
N GLN A 365 -6.89 3.18 1.38
CA GLN A 365 -7.87 3.22 0.29
C GLN A 365 -7.54 4.29 -0.77
N ALA A 366 -6.87 5.37 -0.36
CA ALA A 366 -6.37 6.39 -1.28
C ALA A 366 -5.25 5.88 -2.19
N LYS A 367 -4.46 4.87 -1.77
CA LYS A 367 -3.31 4.33 -2.52
C LYS A 367 -3.55 2.95 -3.13
N TYR A 368 -4.42 2.15 -2.54
CA TYR A 368 -4.69 0.76 -2.88
C TYR A 368 -6.20 0.53 -2.98
N ASP A 369 -6.58 -0.53 -3.67
CA ASP A 369 -7.94 -1.02 -3.62
C ASP A 369 -8.03 -2.09 -2.54
N LEU A 370 -8.97 -1.93 -1.61
CA LEU A 370 -9.13 -2.82 -0.46
C LEU A 370 -10.46 -3.57 -0.56
N SER A 371 -10.43 -4.88 -0.33
CA SER A 371 -11.65 -5.70 -0.37
C SER A 371 -12.58 -5.34 0.78
N ARG A 372 -13.82 -5.83 0.69
CA ARG A 372 -14.66 -6.01 1.87
C ARG A 372 -13.89 -6.77 2.94
N PRO A 373 -14.12 -6.46 4.22
CA PRO A 373 -13.38 -7.12 5.27
C PRO A 373 -13.63 -8.63 5.26
N TYR A 374 -12.63 -9.44 5.55
CA TYR A 374 -12.79 -10.86 5.86
C TYR A 374 -12.67 -11.14 7.36
N SER A 375 -11.97 -10.28 8.10
CA SER A 375 -11.97 -10.21 9.56
C SER A 375 -12.30 -8.79 10.05
N VAL A 376 -12.96 -8.74 11.20
CA VAL A 376 -13.32 -7.54 11.94
C VAL A 376 -12.84 -7.77 13.37
N GLY A 377 -11.87 -6.97 13.78
CA GLY A 377 -11.40 -6.86 15.14
C GLY A 377 -11.87 -5.58 15.80
N GLU A 378 -11.49 -5.43 17.06
CA GLU A 378 -11.65 -4.20 17.81
C GLU A 378 -10.30 -3.84 18.41
N GLY A 379 -9.98 -2.55 18.50
CA GLY A 379 -8.77 -2.14 19.20
C GLY A 379 -8.91 -2.42 20.68
N VAL A 380 -7.94 -3.11 21.27
CA VAL A 380 -7.88 -3.38 22.70
C VAL A 380 -6.60 -2.83 23.31
N ILE A 381 -6.72 -2.48 24.58
CA ILE A 381 -5.61 -2.02 25.42
C ILE A 381 -5.19 -3.18 26.30
N VAL A 382 -3.94 -3.61 26.16
CA VAL A 382 -3.35 -4.69 26.94
C VAL A 382 -2.45 -4.10 28.02
N THR A 383 -2.66 -4.51 29.27
CA THR A 383 -1.83 -4.12 30.43
C THR A 383 -1.26 -5.37 31.10
N ARG A 384 -0.37 -5.19 32.08
CA ARG A 384 -0.04 -6.30 32.98
C ARG A 384 -1.28 -6.73 33.75
N ALA A 385 -1.37 -8.02 34.05
CA ALA A 385 -2.52 -8.60 34.73
C ALA A 385 -2.80 -7.93 36.10
N ASP A 386 -1.76 -7.46 36.78
CA ASP A 386 -1.80 -6.77 38.07
C ASP A 386 -2.04 -5.25 37.98
N ASP A 387 -2.15 -4.68 36.79
CA ASP A 387 -2.38 -3.25 36.58
C ASP A 387 -3.86 -2.97 36.27
N ASP A 388 -4.55 -2.36 37.23
CA ASP A 388 -5.96 -1.92 37.11
C ASP A 388 -6.08 -0.40 36.89
N SER A 389 -4.97 0.30 36.64
CA SER A 389 -4.96 1.77 36.53
C SER A 389 -5.40 2.32 35.17
N ILE A 390 -5.48 1.47 34.15
CA ILE A 390 -5.88 1.80 32.77
C ILE A 390 -7.12 0.97 32.46
N THR A 391 -8.25 1.63 32.29
CA THR A 391 -9.55 0.99 32.04
C THR A 391 -10.30 1.59 30.85
N SER A 392 -9.68 2.56 30.18
CA SER A 392 -10.22 3.22 28.99
C SER A 392 -9.10 3.80 28.13
N LEU A 393 -9.41 4.16 26.88
CA LEU A 393 -8.48 4.84 25.98
C LEU A 393 -7.98 6.18 26.55
N ALA A 394 -8.82 6.91 27.27
CA ALA A 394 -8.46 8.19 27.88
C ALA A 394 -7.36 8.06 28.96
N ASP A 395 -7.25 6.89 29.59
CA ASP A 395 -6.23 6.63 30.63
C ASP A 395 -4.82 6.47 30.05
N LEU A 396 -4.68 6.37 28.72
CA LEU A 396 -3.38 6.33 28.05
C LEU A 396 -2.65 7.68 28.02
N LYS A 397 -3.32 8.77 28.38
CA LYS A 397 -2.72 10.12 28.35
C LYS A 397 -1.49 10.20 29.26
N GLY A 398 -0.33 10.46 28.64
CA GLY A 398 0.96 10.53 29.31
C GLY A 398 1.56 9.17 29.70
N LYS A 399 0.87 8.05 29.43
CA LYS A 399 1.40 6.69 29.60
C LYS A 399 2.34 6.36 28.45
N THR A 400 3.24 5.40 28.69
CA THR A 400 4.13 4.88 27.67
C THR A 400 3.51 3.62 27.09
N THR A 401 3.33 3.57 25.77
CA THR A 401 2.82 2.40 25.07
C THR A 401 3.80 1.92 24.01
N ALA A 402 3.67 0.69 23.51
CA ALA A 402 4.51 0.22 22.40
C ALA A 402 3.75 -0.45 21.26
N GLN A 403 3.96 0.01 20.03
CA GLN A 403 3.32 -0.53 18.81
C GLN A 403 4.31 -0.53 17.64
N SER A 404 4.05 -1.27 16.56
CA SER A 404 4.87 -1.10 15.35
C SER A 404 4.68 0.31 14.78
N THR A 405 5.72 0.87 14.16
CA THR A 405 5.67 2.28 13.67
C THR A 405 4.53 2.53 12.69
N THR A 406 4.22 1.54 11.86
CA THR A 406 3.21 1.57 10.79
C THR A 406 1.82 1.12 11.24
N SER A 407 1.66 0.71 12.50
CA SER A 407 0.37 0.30 13.01
C SER A 407 -0.57 1.50 13.15
N ASN A 408 -1.82 1.34 12.72
CA ASN A 408 -2.92 2.24 13.05
C ASN A 408 -3.08 2.41 14.58
N TRP A 409 -2.83 1.37 15.37
CA TRP A 409 -2.91 1.42 16.83
C TRP A 409 -1.86 2.34 17.46
N ALA A 410 -0.71 2.53 16.79
CA ALA A 410 0.26 3.53 17.20
C ALA A 410 -0.32 4.94 17.08
N GLN A 411 -1.18 5.20 16.09
CA GLN A 411 -1.84 6.49 15.90
C GLN A 411 -2.95 6.68 16.94
N VAL A 412 -3.82 5.69 17.13
CA VAL A 412 -4.86 5.69 18.18
C VAL A 412 -4.26 6.00 19.56
N ALA A 413 -3.14 5.36 19.91
CA ALA A 413 -2.46 5.62 21.18
C ALA A 413 -1.89 7.05 21.26
N ARG A 414 -1.31 7.59 20.17
CA ARG A 414 -0.81 8.98 20.14
C ARG A 414 -1.93 10.00 20.28
N ASP A 415 -3.05 9.77 19.60
CA ASP A 415 -4.21 10.66 19.63
C ASP A 415 -4.88 10.65 21.02
N ALA A 416 -4.83 9.52 21.72
CA ALA A 416 -5.15 9.42 23.14
C ALA A 416 -4.13 10.09 24.09
N GLY A 417 -3.00 10.59 23.56
CA GLY A 417 -1.96 11.32 24.28
C GLY A 417 -0.88 10.44 24.90
N ALA A 418 -0.70 9.20 24.44
CA ALA A 418 0.38 8.31 24.89
C ALA A 418 1.74 8.65 24.27
N ASN A 419 2.81 8.29 24.99
CA ASN A 419 4.18 8.27 24.50
C ASN A 419 4.44 6.91 23.83
N VAL A 420 4.31 6.83 22.51
CA VAL A 420 4.43 5.56 21.77
C VAL A 420 5.89 5.21 21.47
N GLU A 421 6.40 4.17 22.12
CA GLU A 421 7.66 3.50 21.84
C GLU A 421 7.49 2.50 20.70
N ALA A 422 8.03 2.77 19.52
CA ALA A 422 7.83 1.81 18.45
C ALA A 422 8.68 0.53 18.60
N VAL A 423 8.09 -0.59 18.25
CA VAL A 423 8.69 -1.94 18.31
C VAL A 423 8.58 -2.62 16.94
N GLU A 424 9.24 -3.76 16.76
CA GLU A 424 9.12 -4.56 15.53
C GLU A 424 7.75 -5.25 15.45
N GLY A 425 7.16 -5.63 16.59
CA GLY A 425 5.86 -6.29 16.60
C GLY A 425 5.29 -6.51 18.00
N PHE A 426 4.13 -7.14 18.05
CA PHE A 426 3.35 -7.30 19.28
C PHE A 426 4.07 -8.10 20.36
N ALA A 427 4.74 -9.20 20.03
CA ALA A 427 5.48 -10.01 21.00
C ALA A 427 6.58 -9.21 21.71
N GLN A 428 7.24 -8.29 21.01
CA GLN A 428 8.23 -7.39 21.60
C GLN A 428 7.54 -6.37 22.53
N ALA A 429 6.36 -5.84 22.17
CA ALA A 429 5.57 -4.99 23.06
C ALA A 429 5.21 -5.71 24.37
N ILE A 430 4.75 -6.97 24.30
CA ILE A 430 4.45 -7.77 25.49
C ILE A 430 5.69 -8.01 26.34
N THR A 431 6.84 -8.29 25.72
CA THR A 431 8.12 -8.41 26.43
C THR A 431 8.44 -7.13 27.22
N LEU A 432 8.31 -5.96 26.60
CA LEU A 432 8.54 -4.68 27.27
C LEU A 432 7.52 -4.41 28.39
N LEU A 433 6.26 -4.82 28.19
CA LEU A 433 5.18 -4.67 29.17
C LEU A 433 5.44 -5.52 30.41
N ASN A 434 5.82 -6.77 30.22
CA ASN A 434 6.22 -7.71 31.28
C ASN A 434 7.49 -7.24 32.01
N GLN A 435 8.43 -6.62 31.29
CA GLN A 435 9.60 -5.97 31.89
C GLN A 435 9.26 -4.66 32.61
N GLY A 436 8.02 -4.17 32.55
CA GLY A 436 7.60 -2.90 33.13
C GLY A 436 8.28 -1.68 32.51
N ARG A 437 8.71 -1.79 31.25
CA ARG A 437 9.31 -0.69 30.48
C ARG A 437 8.26 0.17 29.79
N ILE A 438 7.03 -0.35 29.66
CA ILE A 438 5.85 0.36 29.17
C ILE A 438 4.67 0.09 30.09
N ASP A 439 3.64 0.94 30.01
CA ASP A 439 2.43 0.86 30.82
C ASP A 439 1.35 0.00 30.15
N ALA A 440 1.22 0.09 28.82
CA ALA A 440 0.24 -0.67 28.05
C ALA A 440 0.68 -0.89 26.60
N THR A 441 -0.03 -1.72 25.85
CA THR A 441 0.04 -1.74 24.39
C THR A 441 -1.37 -1.74 23.80
N VAL A 442 -1.58 -0.98 22.73
CA VAL A 442 -2.82 -1.02 21.95
C VAL A 442 -2.60 -1.94 20.76
N ASN A 443 -3.52 -2.87 20.53
CA ASN A 443 -3.46 -3.75 19.37
C ASN A 443 -4.86 -4.25 18.97
N ASP A 444 -4.94 -4.97 17.86
CA ASP A 444 -6.16 -5.63 17.42
C ASP A 444 -6.50 -6.79 18.37
N SER A 445 -7.75 -6.86 18.82
CA SER A 445 -8.25 -7.89 19.74
C SER A 445 -7.94 -9.29 19.26
N ILE A 446 -8.01 -9.53 17.95
CA ILE A 446 -7.74 -10.83 17.34
C ILE A 446 -6.28 -11.24 17.58
N ALA A 447 -5.34 -10.33 17.37
CA ALA A 447 -3.92 -10.59 17.61
C ALA A 447 -3.62 -10.87 19.10
N VAL A 448 -4.33 -10.18 20.00
CA VAL A 448 -4.18 -10.39 21.46
C VAL A 448 -4.75 -11.74 21.89
N TYR A 449 -5.95 -12.10 21.45
CA TYR A 449 -6.57 -13.38 21.79
C TYR A 449 -5.72 -14.55 21.30
N ALA A 450 -5.20 -14.45 20.07
CA ALA A 450 -4.35 -15.47 19.52
C ALA A 450 -3.05 -15.65 20.33
N TYR A 451 -2.37 -14.55 20.68
CA TYR A 451 -1.18 -14.59 21.51
C TYR A 451 -1.44 -15.27 22.87
N LEU A 452 -2.52 -14.89 23.55
CA LEU A 452 -2.89 -15.48 24.85
C LEU A 452 -3.22 -16.98 24.72
N ALA A 453 -3.92 -17.37 23.64
CA ALA A 453 -4.26 -18.77 23.39
C ALA A 453 -3.02 -19.62 23.05
N GLU A 454 -2.08 -19.09 22.27
CA GLU A 454 -0.85 -19.78 21.86
C GLU A 454 0.14 -19.93 23.02
N THR A 455 0.36 -18.85 23.76
CA THR A 455 1.38 -18.81 24.83
C THR A 455 0.88 -19.29 26.18
N GLY A 456 -0.43 -19.19 26.42
CA GLY A 456 -1.03 -19.34 27.75
C GLY A 456 -0.61 -18.26 28.73
N ASP A 457 -0.05 -17.13 28.26
CA ASP A 457 0.48 -16.08 29.11
C ASP A 457 -0.63 -15.51 30.03
N GLN A 458 -0.34 -15.48 31.34
CA GLN A 458 -1.23 -14.95 32.37
C GLN A 458 -0.70 -13.65 32.98
N SER A 459 0.46 -13.15 32.54
CA SER A 459 1.05 -11.92 33.08
C SER A 459 0.48 -10.65 32.46
N VAL A 460 -0.30 -10.76 31.39
CA VAL A 460 -0.98 -9.64 30.73
C VAL A 460 -2.47 -9.91 30.59
N LYS A 461 -3.27 -8.84 30.47
CA LYS A 461 -4.72 -8.91 30.27
C LYS A 461 -5.19 -7.84 29.28
N ILE A 462 -6.32 -8.07 28.64
CA ILE A 462 -7.09 -7.00 27.98
C ILE A 462 -7.74 -6.18 29.09
N ALA A 463 -7.35 -4.91 29.20
CA ALA A 463 -7.80 -3.99 30.23
C ALA A 463 -9.01 -3.16 29.80
N ALA A 464 -9.10 -2.85 28.51
CA ALA A 464 -10.18 -2.08 27.92
C ALA A 464 -10.26 -2.29 26.40
N GLU A 465 -11.42 -2.00 25.85
CA GLU A 465 -11.60 -1.75 24.41
C GLU A 465 -11.34 -0.26 24.12
N THR A 466 -10.82 0.02 22.94
CA THR A 466 -10.63 1.38 22.43
C THR A 466 -11.93 1.98 21.92
N GLY A 467 -12.92 1.14 21.58
CA GLY A 467 -14.14 1.53 20.87
C GLY A 467 -13.94 1.68 19.35
N GLU A 468 -12.72 1.51 18.86
CA GLU A 468 -12.38 1.56 17.44
C GLU A 468 -12.52 0.19 16.81
N ARG A 469 -13.31 0.12 15.73
CA ARG A 469 -13.49 -1.08 14.92
C ARG A 469 -12.36 -1.18 13.90
N SER A 470 -11.80 -2.37 13.76
CA SER A 470 -10.68 -2.67 12.86
C SER A 470 -11.14 -3.65 11.80
N GLU A 471 -11.18 -3.22 10.55
CA GLU A 471 -11.63 -4.05 9.44
C GLU A 471 -10.44 -4.45 8.58
N GLN A 472 -10.28 -5.73 8.27
CA GLN A 472 -9.12 -6.26 7.57
C GLN A 472 -9.56 -6.87 6.24
N GLY A 473 -8.91 -6.48 5.14
CA GLY A 473 -9.24 -6.92 3.79
C GLY A 473 -8.02 -7.26 2.96
N PHE A 474 -8.24 -7.82 1.77
CA PHE A 474 -7.19 -7.98 0.77
C PHE A 474 -6.80 -6.60 0.24
N ALA A 475 -5.51 -6.35 0.05
CA ALA A 475 -5.04 -5.15 -0.63
C ALA A 475 -4.55 -5.47 -2.05
N ALA A 476 -5.11 -4.82 -3.04
CA ALA A 476 -4.68 -4.87 -4.43
C ALA A 476 -4.12 -3.52 -4.87
N ARG A 477 -3.39 -3.51 -5.99
CA ARG A 477 -3.02 -2.24 -6.64
C ARG A 477 -4.29 -1.45 -7.00
N LYS A 478 -4.18 -0.12 -6.96
CA LYS A 478 -5.25 0.78 -7.39
C LYS A 478 -5.66 0.49 -8.84
N ASP A 479 -6.96 0.51 -9.08
CA ASP A 479 -7.59 0.31 -10.38
C ASP A 479 -7.27 -1.06 -11.01
N SER A 480 -6.96 -2.07 -10.18
CA SER A 480 -6.57 -3.41 -10.64
C SER A 480 -7.73 -4.24 -11.21
N GLY A 481 -8.97 -3.85 -10.91
CA GLY A 481 -10.17 -4.57 -11.32
C GLY A 481 -10.40 -5.91 -10.59
N LEU A 482 -9.57 -6.25 -9.60
CA LEU A 482 -9.67 -7.53 -8.86
C LEU A 482 -10.79 -7.54 -7.82
N LEU A 483 -11.17 -6.36 -7.31
CA LEU A 483 -12.03 -6.22 -6.14
C LEU A 483 -13.44 -6.79 -6.32
N PRO A 484 -14.14 -6.56 -7.43
CA PRO A 484 -15.46 -7.16 -7.62
C PRO A 484 -15.47 -8.69 -7.52
N GLU A 485 -14.39 -9.36 -7.98
CA GLU A 485 -14.26 -10.80 -7.85
C GLU A 485 -13.97 -11.25 -6.42
N LEU A 486 -13.04 -10.56 -5.76
CA LEU A 486 -12.64 -10.86 -4.39
C LEU A 486 -13.82 -10.64 -3.43
N ASP A 487 -14.54 -9.54 -3.59
CA ASP A 487 -15.70 -9.20 -2.78
C ASP A 487 -16.86 -10.18 -3.01
N GLY A 488 -17.14 -10.55 -4.26
CA GLY A 488 -18.14 -11.57 -4.57
C GLY A 488 -17.81 -12.93 -3.95
N ALA A 489 -16.54 -13.36 -4.05
CA ALA A 489 -16.10 -14.60 -3.40
C ALA A 489 -16.22 -14.51 -1.87
N LEU A 490 -15.82 -13.39 -1.26
CA LEU A 490 -15.94 -13.17 0.19
C LEU A 490 -17.39 -13.16 0.66
N ASP A 491 -18.30 -12.54 -0.09
CA ASP A 491 -19.74 -12.54 0.22
C ASP A 491 -20.31 -13.95 0.23
N GLU A 492 -19.97 -14.77 -0.76
CA GLU A 492 -20.44 -16.15 -0.85
C GLU A 492 -19.82 -17.05 0.24
N LEU A 493 -18.54 -16.84 0.58
CA LEU A 493 -17.86 -17.54 1.67
C LEU A 493 -18.43 -17.13 3.04
N ARG A 494 -18.85 -15.88 3.19
CA ARG A 494 -19.57 -15.40 4.37
C ARG A 494 -20.96 -16.02 4.45
N ALA A 495 -21.73 -16.00 3.35
CA ALA A 495 -23.09 -16.54 3.31
C ALA A 495 -23.13 -18.05 3.54
N SER A 496 -22.10 -18.79 3.11
CA SER A 496 -21.97 -20.23 3.35
C SER A 496 -21.45 -20.59 4.75
N GLY A 497 -21.00 -19.62 5.53
CA GLY A 497 -20.41 -19.84 6.87
C GLY A 497 -18.96 -20.32 6.86
N THR A 498 -18.34 -20.48 5.69
CA THR A 498 -16.93 -20.92 5.57
C THR A 498 -15.97 -19.95 6.27
N LEU A 499 -16.18 -18.63 6.15
CA LEU A 499 -15.34 -17.67 6.87
C LEU A 499 -15.46 -17.83 8.39
N THR A 500 -16.66 -18.12 8.91
CA THR A 500 -16.90 -18.31 10.34
C THR A 500 -16.16 -19.55 10.85
N GLU A 501 -16.19 -20.65 10.10
CA GLU A 501 -15.45 -21.87 10.43
C GLU A 501 -13.93 -21.65 10.47
N ILE A 502 -13.39 -20.93 9.49
CA ILE A 502 -11.96 -20.57 9.45
C ILE A 502 -11.61 -19.68 10.65
N SER A 503 -12.43 -18.66 10.93
CA SER A 503 -12.24 -17.77 12.08
C SER A 503 -12.22 -18.54 13.40
N GLN A 504 -13.20 -19.41 13.66
CA GLN A 504 -13.27 -20.17 14.89
C GLN A 504 -12.10 -21.15 15.04
N ARG A 505 -11.58 -21.69 13.93
CA ARG A 505 -10.42 -22.60 13.94
C ARG A 505 -9.17 -21.92 14.47
N TYR A 506 -8.83 -20.75 13.93
CA TYR A 506 -7.58 -20.06 14.26
C TYR A 506 -7.73 -19.09 15.43
N LEU A 507 -8.80 -18.31 15.44
CA LEU A 507 -9.00 -17.17 16.35
C LEU A 507 -9.83 -17.54 17.58
N LYS A 508 -10.44 -18.73 17.60
CA LYS A 508 -11.33 -19.23 18.67
C LYS A 508 -12.57 -18.35 18.91
N THR A 509 -12.84 -17.42 18.01
CA THR A 509 -14.01 -16.53 18.00
C THR A 509 -14.47 -16.31 16.56
N ASP A 510 -15.68 -15.80 16.38
CA ASP A 510 -16.18 -15.36 15.07
C ASP A 510 -15.81 -13.89 14.85
N ALA A 511 -14.80 -13.67 14.02
CA ALA A 511 -14.31 -12.36 13.61
C ALA A 511 -14.88 -11.95 12.24
N THR A 512 -15.88 -12.63 11.68
CA THR A 512 -16.35 -12.37 10.29
C THR A 512 -17.30 -11.19 10.15
N GLY A 513 -17.74 -10.60 11.28
CA GLY A 513 -18.52 -9.37 11.34
C GLY A 513 -20.04 -9.53 11.25
N THR A 514 -20.64 -10.68 11.58
CA THR A 514 -22.11 -10.83 11.63
C THR A 514 -22.73 -10.15 12.87
N ALA A 515 -22.79 -8.83 12.86
CA ALA A 515 -23.71 -8.06 13.68
C ALA A 515 -24.20 -6.83 12.89
N ALA A 516 -25.52 -6.75 12.71
CA ALA A 516 -26.21 -5.59 12.17
C ALA A 516 -25.92 -4.35 13.03
N GLY A 517 -25.45 -3.27 12.39
CA GLY A 517 -25.19 -2.00 13.06
C GLY A 517 -24.10 -1.19 12.38
N ALA A 518 -24.30 -0.83 11.10
CA ALA A 518 -23.53 0.22 10.49
C ALA A 518 -23.95 1.56 11.13
N GLN A 519 -23.27 1.98 12.17
CA GLN A 519 -23.03 3.39 12.42
C GLN A 519 -21.58 3.65 12.05
N GLN A 520 -21.37 4.19 10.86
CA GLN A 520 -20.23 5.06 10.62
C GLN A 520 -20.33 6.17 11.67
N SER A 521 -19.40 6.22 12.62
CA SER A 521 -19.11 7.46 13.32
C SER A 521 -18.74 8.47 12.25
N GLY A 522 -19.68 9.36 11.93
CA GLY A 522 -19.44 10.49 11.07
C GLY A 522 -18.41 11.39 11.72
N GLU A 523 -17.15 11.24 11.33
CA GLU A 523 -16.23 12.36 11.33
C GLU A 523 -16.56 13.26 10.14
N ASP A 524 -16.66 14.55 10.44
CA ASP A 524 -16.93 15.64 9.51
C ASP A 524 -15.92 15.58 8.34
N PRO A 525 -16.35 15.57 7.05
CA PRO A 525 -15.45 15.48 5.90
C PRO A 525 -14.63 16.77 5.63
N GLN A 526 -14.21 17.49 6.67
CA GLN A 526 -13.44 18.73 6.54
C GLN A 526 -11.94 18.59 6.76
N ASP A 527 -11.41 17.44 7.17
CA ASP A 527 -9.96 17.23 7.29
C ASP A 527 -9.51 15.95 6.60
N VAL A 528 -9.65 15.88 5.27
CA VAL A 528 -8.79 14.99 4.48
C VAL A 528 -7.38 15.57 4.59
N PRO A 529 -6.40 14.91 5.24
CA PRO A 529 -5.04 15.43 5.25
C PRO A 529 -4.58 15.49 3.81
N GLN A 530 -4.27 16.71 3.32
CA GLN A 530 -3.70 16.88 2.00
C GLN A 530 -2.50 15.95 1.87
N VAL A 531 -2.46 15.15 0.80
CA VAL A 531 -1.28 14.39 0.40
C VAL A 531 -0.14 15.39 0.24
N ARG A 532 0.67 15.56 1.30
CA ARG A 532 1.80 16.47 1.30
C ARG A 532 2.77 15.95 0.27
N SER A 533 3.30 16.82 -0.58
CA SER A 533 4.39 16.41 -1.47
C SER A 533 5.56 15.87 -0.65
N ALA A 534 6.19 14.77 -1.09
CA ALA A 534 7.37 14.19 -0.42
C ALA A 534 8.45 15.25 -0.13
N TRP A 535 8.55 16.28 -0.98
CA TRP A 535 9.43 17.43 -0.79
C TRP A 535 9.08 18.32 0.40
N GLN A 536 7.81 18.67 0.60
CA GLN A 536 7.37 19.44 1.76
C GLN A 536 7.61 18.64 3.05
N LEU A 537 7.33 17.34 2.99
CA LEU A 537 7.54 16.46 4.12
C LEU A 537 9.02 16.38 4.54
N VAL A 538 9.94 16.29 3.56
CA VAL A 538 11.38 16.35 3.84
C VAL A 538 11.76 17.68 4.48
N LEU A 539 11.31 18.81 3.93
CA LEU A 539 11.64 20.14 4.44
C LEU A 539 11.15 20.35 5.88
N ASP A 540 9.92 19.93 6.18
CA ASP A 540 9.33 20.02 7.52
C ASP A 540 10.12 19.20 8.56
N ASN A 541 10.75 18.10 8.11
CA ASN A 541 11.42 17.13 8.98
C ASN A 541 12.95 17.22 9.01
N LEU A 542 13.57 18.17 8.28
CA LEU A 542 15.02 18.42 8.37
C LEU A 542 15.46 18.72 9.81
N TRP A 543 14.73 19.57 10.53
CA TRP A 543 15.10 19.95 11.89
C TRP A 543 14.93 18.82 12.91
N PRO A 544 13.79 18.10 12.98
CA PRO A 544 13.65 16.90 13.81
C PRO A 544 14.79 15.89 13.62
N LEU A 545 15.13 15.57 12.36
CA LEU A 545 16.23 14.66 12.04
C LEU A 545 17.60 15.21 12.46
N ALA A 546 17.88 16.48 12.15
CA ALA A 546 19.11 17.13 12.60
C ALA A 546 19.24 17.14 14.13
N LYS A 547 18.14 17.43 14.84
CA LYS A 547 18.09 17.43 16.29
C LYS A 547 18.42 16.04 16.83
N ALA A 548 17.80 14.99 16.29
CA ALA A 548 18.09 13.60 16.66
C ALA A 548 19.57 13.24 16.45
N ALA A 549 20.14 13.63 15.31
CA ALA A 549 21.57 13.42 15.04
C ALA A 549 22.47 14.15 16.06
N LEU A 550 22.15 15.40 16.38
CA LEU A 550 22.94 16.24 17.29
C LEU A 550 22.81 15.82 18.76
N THR A 551 21.62 15.41 19.21
CA THR A 551 21.36 15.12 20.63
C THR A 551 21.52 13.64 20.98
N MET A 552 21.42 12.74 20.00
CA MET A 552 21.47 11.29 20.23
C MET A 552 22.65 10.64 19.50
N THR A 553 22.66 10.64 18.15
CA THR A 553 23.67 9.93 17.35
C THR A 553 25.12 10.37 17.66
N ILE A 554 25.38 11.68 17.66
CA ILE A 554 26.72 12.22 17.92
C ILE A 554 27.18 11.96 19.36
N PRO A 555 26.40 12.29 20.41
CA PRO A 555 26.77 11.99 21.79
C PRO A 555 26.98 10.48 22.03
N LEU A 556 26.10 9.63 21.50
CA LEU A 556 26.23 8.18 21.62
C LEU A 556 27.55 7.68 21.02
N THR A 557 27.92 8.19 19.84
CA THR A 557 29.19 7.88 19.18
C THR A 557 30.37 8.33 20.05
N ILE A 558 30.39 9.60 20.48
CA ILE A 558 31.52 10.19 21.21
C ILE A 558 31.75 9.49 22.54
N ILE A 559 30.68 9.31 23.33
CA ILE A 559 30.75 8.68 24.66
C ILE A 559 31.23 7.23 24.52
N SER A 560 30.61 6.47 23.61
CA SER A 560 30.96 5.06 23.41
C SER A 560 32.39 4.89 22.90
N PHE A 561 32.84 5.76 22.00
CA PHE A 561 34.20 5.71 21.49
C PHE A 561 35.24 6.06 22.56
N VAL A 562 34.98 7.09 23.37
CA VAL A 562 35.91 7.49 24.45
C VAL A 562 36.04 6.39 25.51
N ILE A 563 34.92 5.82 25.98
CA ILE A 563 34.94 4.71 26.94
C ILE A 563 35.59 3.48 26.30
N GLY A 564 35.22 3.18 25.05
CA GLY A 564 35.80 2.09 24.27
C GLY A 564 37.32 2.22 24.11
N LEU A 565 37.86 3.42 23.87
CA LEU A 565 39.32 3.65 23.80
C LEU A 565 40.02 3.40 25.14
N VAL A 566 39.39 3.76 26.26
CA VAL A 566 39.94 3.46 27.60
C VAL A 566 39.99 1.96 27.82
N ILE A 567 38.91 1.24 27.51
CA ILE A 567 38.86 -0.23 27.56
C ILE A 567 39.92 -0.83 26.64
N ALA A 568 40.00 -0.34 25.40
CA ALA A 568 40.93 -0.81 24.38
C ALA A 568 42.39 -0.70 24.82
N LEU A 569 42.78 0.43 25.40
CA LEU A 569 44.14 0.61 25.91
C LEU A 569 44.43 -0.37 27.05
N GLY A 570 43.52 -0.53 28.00
CA GLY A 570 43.67 -1.49 29.11
C GLY A 570 43.81 -2.93 28.60
N VAL A 571 42.95 -3.34 27.68
CA VAL A 571 42.93 -4.68 27.07
C VAL A 571 44.17 -4.92 26.20
N ALA A 572 44.63 -3.92 25.44
CA ALA A 572 45.85 -4.02 24.64
C ALA A 572 47.09 -4.22 25.52
N LEU A 573 47.21 -3.49 26.63
CA LEU A 573 48.30 -3.65 27.59
C LEU A 573 48.22 -4.99 28.31
N ALA A 574 47.03 -5.43 28.69
CA ALA A 574 46.80 -6.76 29.24
C ALA A 574 47.24 -7.87 28.28
N ARG A 575 46.94 -7.73 26.98
CA ARG A 575 47.37 -8.66 25.92
C ARG A 575 48.89 -8.72 25.74
N LEU A 576 49.59 -7.61 25.94
CA LEU A 576 51.06 -7.49 25.83
C LEU A 576 51.79 -7.89 27.11
N SER A 577 51.07 -8.07 28.22
CA SER A 577 51.65 -8.46 29.50
C SER A 577 52.31 -9.84 29.44
N SER A 578 53.41 -10.00 30.17
CA SER A 578 54.03 -11.30 30.43
C SER A 578 53.17 -12.19 31.35
N ASN A 579 52.20 -11.62 32.07
CA ASN A 579 51.26 -12.39 32.88
C ASN A 579 50.27 -13.14 31.98
N VAL A 580 50.43 -14.47 31.94
CA VAL A 580 49.63 -15.38 31.13
C VAL A 580 48.13 -15.29 31.43
N VAL A 581 47.75 -15.11 32.70
CA VAL A 581 46.34 -14.98 33.10
C VAL A 581 45.75 -13.71 32.49
N LEU A 582 46.41 -12.57 32.69
CA LEU A 582 45.95 -11.29 32.19
C LEU A 582 45.87 -11.27 30.65
N SER A 583 46.87 -11.85 29.97
CA SER A 583 46.88 -11.96 28.50
C SER A 583 45.76 -12.88 27.99
N ASN A 584 45.50 -14.00 28.65
CA ASN A 584 44.45 -14.94 28.26
C ASN A 584 43.04 -14.38 28.51
N VAL A 585 42.79 -13.68 29.62
CA VAL A 585 41.51 -13.01 29.90
C VAL A 585 41.23 -11.95 28.82
N ALA A 586 42.22 -11.12 28.50
CA ALA A 586 42.07 -10.13 27.45
C ALA A 586 41.88 -10.77 26.06
N ARG A 587 42.53 -11.92 25.80
CA ARG A 587 42.35 -12.68 24.54
C ARG A 587 40.92 -13.22 24.44
N PHE A 588 40.39 -13.75 25.53
CA PHE A 588 39.03 -14.27 25.60
C PHE A 588 37.99 -13.17 25.37
N TYR A 589 38.12 -12.02 26.03
CA TYR A 589 37.27 -10.85 25.80
C TYR A 589 37.27 -10.42 24.33
N ILE A 590 38.45 -10.25 23.72
CA ILE A 590 38.57 -9.87 22.30
C ILE A 590 37.91 -10.94 21.40
N SER A 591 38.08 -12.22 21.72
CA SER A 591 37.48 -13.32 20.98
C SER A 591 35.95 -13.26 20.99
N ILE A 592 35.34 -12.97 22.14
CA ILE A 592 33.88 -12.81 22.26
C ILE A 592 33.42 -11.62 21.44
N ILE A 593 34.04 -10.46 21.66
CA ILE A 593 33.60 -9.19 21.04
C ILE A 593 33.71 -9.25 19.52
N ARG A 594 34.78 -9.84 18.98
CA ARG A 594 34.98 -9.96 17.54
C ARG A 594 34.28 -11.17 16.94
N GLY A 595 33.90 -12.14 17.76
CA GLY A 595 33.21 -13.38 17.35
C GLY A 595 31.69 -13.29 17.42
N THR A 596 31.12 -12.21 17.95
CA THR A 596 29.67 -12.01 18.09
C THR A 596 29.20 -10.74 17.37
N PRO A 597 28.05 -10.75 16.67
CA PRO A 597 27.51 -9.56 16.03
C PRO A 597 27.20 -8.45 17.05
N LEU A 598 27.42 -7.20 16.67
CA LEU A 598 27.14 -6.04 17.53
C LEU A 598 25.65 -5.94 17.90
N LEU A 599 24.75 -6.27 16.98
CA LEU A 599 23.31 -6.30 17.24
C LEU A 599 22.96 -7.30 18.37
N VAL A 600 23.58 -8.48 18.36
CA VAL A 600 23.39 -9.48 19.43
C VAL A 600 23.91 -8.97 20.77
N GLN A 601 25.04 -8.25 20.77
CA GLN A 601 25.57 -7.62 21.98
C GLN A 601 24.60 -6.56 22.54
N LEU A 602 23.96 -5.76 21.69
CA LEU A 602 22.90 -4.81 22.09
C LEU A 602 21.72 -5.54 22.73
N PHE A 603 21.23 -6.63 22.11
CA PHE A 603 20.12 -7.41 22.63
C PHE A 603 20.43 -8.06 23.98
N ILE A 604 21.63 -8.60 24.17
CA ILE A 604 22.03 -9.17 25.47
C ILE A 604 21.99 -8.11 26.57
N VAL A 605 22.54 -6.92 26.31
CA VAL A 605 22.57 -5.85 27.30
C VAL A 605 21.16 -5.31 27.59
N PHE A 606 20.32 -5.18 26.56
CA PHE A 606 19.01 -4.53 26.71
C PHE A 606 17.86 -5.48 27.12
N PHE A 607 17.76 -6.65 26.47
CA PHE A 607 16.67 -7.62 26.69
C PHE A 607 17.03 -8.73 27.68
N ALA A 608 18.27 -9.20 27.75
CA ALA A 608 18.62 -10.33 28.61
C ALA A 608 18.95 -9.95 30.05
N LEU A 609 19.61 -8.80 30.30
CA LEU A 609 19.93 -8.36 31.67
C LEU A 609 18.69 -8.13 32.58
N PRO A 610 17.55 -7.62 32.07
CA PRO A 610 16.31 -7.53 32.86
C PRO A 610 15.84 -8.86 33.47
N GLU A 611 16.08 -10.00 32.81
CA GLU A 611 15.74 -11.34 33.34
C GLU A 611 16.53 -11.68 34.62
N PHE A 612 17.69 -11.05 34.81
CA PHE A 612 18.50 -11.15 36.02
C PHE A 612 18.24 -9.99 37.00
N GLY A 613 17.17 -9.22 36.80
CA GLY A 613 16.75 -8.10 37.65
C GLY A 613 17.50 -6.79 37.37
N VAL A 614 18.33 -6.71 36.33
CA VAL A 614 19.11 -5.51 36.00
C VAL A 614 18.46 -4.79 34.81
N LYS A 615 17.66 -3.75 35.11
CA LYS A 615 17.01 -2.92 34.09
C LYS A 615 17.91 -1.73 33.74
N ILE A 616 18.29 -1.62 32.47
CA ILE A 616 19.11 -0.52 31.95
C ILE A 616 18.30 0.22 30.88
N ASP A 617 18.31 1.54 30.94
CA ASP A 617 17.67 2.40 29.94
C ASP A 617 18.32 2.25 28.55
N PRO A 618 17.57 2.50 27.46
CA PRO A 618 18.05 2.32 26.09
C PRO A 618 19.41 2.96 25.79
N PHE A 619 19.57 4.25 26.11
CA PHE A 619 20.78 4.99 25.77
C PHE A 619 22.03 4.48 26.52
N PRO A 620 22.01 4.32 27.86
CA PRO A 620 23.12 3.67 28.58
C PRO A 620 23.41 2.23 28.12
N ALA A 621 22.38 1.44 27.79
CA ALA A 621 22.56 0.08 27.27
C ALA A 621 23.35 0.08 25.95
N ALA A 622 22.99 0.99 25.03
CA ALA A 622 23.71 1.20 23.79
C ALA A 622 25.16 1.64 24.04
N VAL A 623 25.38 2.59 24.96
CA VAL A 623 26.73 3.04 25.34
C VAL A 623 27.58 1.87 25.85
N ILE A 624 27.04 1.00 26.70
CA ILE A 624 27.75 -0.17 27.23
C ILE A 624 28.13 -1.12 26.09
N ALA A 625 27.16 -1.53 25.27
CA ALA A 625 27.39 -2.47 24.18
C ALA A 625 28.41 -1.93 23.16
N PHE A 626 28.24 -0.68 22.70
CA PHE A 626 29.18 -0.06 21.75
C PHE A 626 30.57 0.15 22.35
N SER A 627 30.67 0.56 23.62
CA SER A 627 31.98 0.74 24.29
C SER A 627 32.73 -0.59 24.41
N LEU A 628 32.03 -1.67 24.77
CA LEU A 628 32.62 -3.01 24.82
C LEU A 628 33.01 -3.49 23.43
N ASN A 629 32.24 -3.18 22.40
CA ASN A 629 32.57 -3.55 21.03
C ASN A 629 33.82 -2.82 20.52
N VAL A 630 33.82 -1.49 20.62
CA VAL A 630 34.96 -0.62 20.28
C VAL A 630 36.19 -1.05 21.07
N GLY A 631 36.05 -1.35 22.36
CA GLY A 631 37.11 -1.84 23.23
C GLY A 631 37.84 -3.06 22.66
N GLY A 632 37.12 -4.06 22.14
CA GLY A 632 37.70 -5.27 21.57
C GLY A 632 38.43 -5.03 20.24
N TYR A 633 37.81 -4.29 19.32
CA TYR A 633 38.41 -3.98 18.02
C TYR A 633 39.60 -3.02 18.14
N ALA A 634 39.45 -1.92 18.88
CA ALA A 634 40.50 -0.94 19.09
C ALA A 634 41.66 -1.51 19.92
N ALA A 635 41.44 -2.49 20.81
CA ALA A 635 42.53 -3.14 21.54
C ALA A 635 43.51 -3.84 20.60
N GLU A 636 43.03 -4.53 19.57
CA GLU A 636 43.88 -5.20 18.59
C GLU A 636 44.64 -4.19 17.71
N ILE A 637 44.01 -3.06 17.37
CA ILE A 637 44.65 -1.96 16.65
C ILE A 637 45.80 -1.37 17.49
N ILE A 638 45.52 -0.99 18.74
CA ILE A 638 46.52 -0.40 19.65
C ILE A 638 47.66 -1.41 19.91
N ARG A 639 47.34 -2.68 20.16
CA ARG A 639 48.31 -3.76 20.36
C ARG A 639 49.24 -3.90 19.15
N SER A 640 48.67 -3.93 17.95
CA SER A 640 49.43 -4.07 16.69
C SER A 640 50.29 -2.84 16.43
N ALA A 641 49.78 -1.64 16.73
CA ALA A 641 50.54 -0.40 16.63
C ALA A 641 51.74 -0.37 17.60
N ILE A 642 51.58 -0.84 18.84
CA ILE A 642 52.69 -0.96 19.80
C ILE A 642 53.74 -1.96 19.30
N GLN A 643 53.31 -3.11 18.77
CA GLN A 643 54.22 -4.13 18.23
C GLN A 643 54.92 -3.71 16.93
N SER A 644 54.35 -2.78 16.18
CA SER A 644 54.97 -2.24 14.96
C SER A 644 56.22 -1.38 15.24
N ILE A 645 56.40 -0.92 16.48
CA ILE A 645 57.56 -0.13 16.87
C ILE A 645 58.80 -1.04 16.94
N PRO A 646 59.90 -0.72 16.23
CA PRO A 646 61.09 -1.57 16.17
C PRO A 646 61.65 -1.91 17.56
N LYS A 647 62.06 -3.17 17.77
CA LYS A 647 62.64 -3.65 19.04
C LYS A 647 63.84 -2.82 19.50
N GLY A 648 64.65 -2.30 18.59
CA GLY A 648 65.78 -1.44 18.93
C GLY A 648 65.38 -0.16 19.69
N GLN A 649 64.15 0.36 19.53
CA GLN A 649 63.66 1.50 20.32
C GLN A 649 63.43 1.11 21.79
N TRP A 650 62.98 -0.13 22.03
CA TRP A 650 62.82 -0.67 23.38
C TRP A 650 64.18 -0.90 24.04
N GLU A 651 65.11 -1.52 23.32
CA GLU A 651 66.48 -1.81 23.79
C GLU A 651 67.26 -0.51 24.07
N ALA A 652 67.11 0.52 23.23
CA ALA A 652 67.72 1.83 23.44
C ALA A 652 67.16 2.54 24.69
N ALA A 653 65.85 2.45 24.92
CA ALA A 653 65.21 2.99 26.12
C ALA A 653 65.73 2.32 27.41
N GLU A 654 65.90 1.01 27.38
CA GLU A 654 66.46 0.23 28.49
C GLU A 654 67.93 0.58 28.75
N THR A 655 68.72 0.79 27.68
CA THR A 655 70.14 1.18 27.77
C THR A 655 70.34 2.53 28.47
N ILE A 656 69.39 3.47 28.33
CA ILE A 656 69.41 4.77 29.05
C ILE A 656 68.73 4.71 30.43
N GLY A 657 68.43 3.52 30.94
CA GLY A 657 67.94 3.28 32.30
C GLY A 657 66.42 3.42 32.48
N LEU A 658 65.62 3.46 31.41
CA LEU A 658 64.17 3.44 31.54
C LEU A 658 63.66 2.01 31.79
N ASN A 659 62.86 1.83 32.83
CA ASN A 659 62.10 0.59 33.03
C ASN A 659 60.98 0.46 31.98
N TYR A 660 60.37 -0.74 31.88
CA TYR A 660 59.31 -1.02 30.88
C TYR A 660 58.20 0.03 30.84
N VAL A 661 57.71 0.48 32.00
CA VAL A 661 56.65 1.50 32.10
C VAL A 661 57.14 2.86 31.60
N GLY A 662 58.38 3.23 31.94
CA GLY A 662 59.04 4.45 31.47
C GLY A 662 59.24 4.46 29.96
N ALA A 663 59.75 3.35 29.40
CA ALA A 663 59.93 3.17 27.96
C ALA A 663 58.57 3.21 27.24
N LEU A 664 57.59 2.44 27.72
CA LEU A 664 56.24 2.38 27.15
C LEU A 664 55.57 3.75 27.14
N ARG A 665 55.54 4.48 28.26
CA ARG A 665 54.82 5.75 28.37
C ARG A 665 55.49 6.90 27.62
N ARG A 666 56.82 6.98 27.65
CA ARG A 666 57.56 8.15 27.13
C ARG A 666 58.04 7.99 25.70
N ILE A 667 58.30 6.76 25.24
CA ILE A 667 58.91 6.51 23.93
C ILE A 667 57.95 5.76 23.02
N ILE A 668 57.40 4.63 23.48
CA ILE A 668 56.67 3.72 22.61
C ILE A 668 55.22 4.17 22.34
N LEU A 669 54.42 4.46 23.37
CA LEU A 669 53.02 4.87 23.20
C LEU A 669 52.86 6.12 22.32
N PRO A 670 53.69 7.18 22.44
CA PRO A 670 53.60 8.32 21.54
C PRO A 670 53.85 7.97 20.07
N GLN A 671 54.72 6.99 19.78
CA GLN A 671 54.97 6.51 18.42
C GLN A 671 53.84 5.60 17.93
N ALA A 672 53.44 4.64 18.75
CA ALA A 672 52.35 3.72 18.47
C ALA A 672 51.02 4.46 18.25
N ALA A 673 50.76 5.54 19.00
CA ALA A 673 49.58 6.38 18.80
C ALA A 673 49.52 6.95 17.37
N ARG A 674 50.65 7.36 16.78
CA ARG A 674 50.67 7.85 15.38
C ARG A 674 50.28 6.77 14.38
N VAL A 675 50.71 5.53 14.63
CA VAL A 675 50.38 4.36 13.81
C VAL A 675 48.92 3.93 14.01
N ALA A 676 48.40 4.06 15.24
CA ALA A 676 47.05 3.65 15.60
C ALA A 676 45.96 4.64 15.16
N VAL A 677 46.26 5.94 15.05
CA VAL A 677 45.25 6.97 14.75
C VAL A 677 44.48 6.70 13.45
N PRO A 678 45.11 6.42 12.28
CA PRO A 678 44.36 6.16 11.05
C PRO A 678 43.32 5.02 11.18
N PRO A 679 43.67 3.80 11.64
CA PRO A 679 42.68 2.74 11.82
C PRO A 679 41.67 3.04 12.94
N LEU A 680 42.04 3.73 14.02
CA LEU A 680 41.08 4.14 15.06
C LEU A 680 40.07 5.17 14.56
N SER A 681 40.47 6.09 13.68
CA SER A 681 39.55 7.03 13.04
C SER A 681 38.55 6.31 12.12
N ASN A 682 38.99 5.27 11.39
CA ASN A 682 38.08 4.42 10.62
C ASN A 682 37.06 3.70 11.53
N THR A 683 37.48 3.25 12.72
CA THR A 683 36.57 2.68 13.73
C THR A 683 35.55 3.72 14.21
N LEU A 684 35.97 4.96 14.47
CA LEU A 684 35.05 6.04 14.86
C LEU A 684 34.00 6.36 13.78
N ILE A 685 34.41 6.44 12.51
CA ILE A 685 33.49 6.67 11.39
C ILE A 685 32.52 5.50 11.22
N SER A 686 33.00 4.27 11.42
CA SER A 686 32.14 3.08 11.38
C SER A 686 31.12 3.11 12.50
N LEU A 687 31.53 3.48 13.71
CA LEU A 687 30.65 3.59 14.88
C LEU A 687 29.48 4.55 14.66
N VAL A 688 29.69 5.69 13.96
CA VAL A 688 28.59 6.61 13.61
C VAL A 688 27.49 5.93 12.80
N LYS A 689 27.85 4.97 11.94
CA LYS A 689 26.86 4.19 11.19
C LYS A 689 26.28 3.09 12.06
N ASP A 690 27.13 2.43 12.86
CA ASP A 690 26.71 1.37 13.76
C ASP A 690 25.70 1.85 14.82
N THR A 691 25.68 3.15 15.17
CA THR A 691 24.64 3.70 16.06
C THR A 691 23.22 3.51 15.50
N SER A 692 23.06 3.34 14.18
CA SER A 692 21.76 3.03 13.60
C SER A 692 21.20 1.71 14.12
N LEU A 693 22.04 0.77 14.56
CA LEU A 693 21.61 -0.48 15.20
C LEU A 693 20.97 -0.23 16.57
N ALA A 694 21.25 0.89 17.24
CA ALA A 694 20.65 1.22 18.53
C ALA A 694 19.14 1.50 18.42
N SER A 695 18.64 1.81 17.22
CA SER A 695 17.20 1.95 16.93
C SER A 695 16.40 0.70 17.31
N THR A 696 17.02 -0.48 17.19
CA THR A 696 16.41 -1.80 17.52
C THR A 696 16.20 -2.02 19.01
N ILE A 697 16.88 -1.25 19.86
CA ILE A 697 16.75 -1.29 21.33
C ILE A 697 16.16 0.02 21.87
N LEU A 698 15.25 0.63 21.10
CA LEU A 698 14.49 1.82 21.48
C LEU A 698 15.32 3.11 21.69
N VAL A 699 16.55 3.16 21.16
CA VAL A 699 17.28 4.43 21.14
C VAL A 699 16.79 5.28 19.99
N THR A 700 16.17 6.40 20.33
CA THR A 700 15.59 7.34 19.37
C THR A 700 16.66 8.24 18.73
N GLU A 701 17.58 7.61 18.00
CA GLU A 701 18.61 8.26 17.21
C GLU A 701 18.14 8.61 15.78
N LEU A 702 19.03 9.07 14.91
CA LEU A 702 18.69 9.61 13.59
C LEU A 702 17.85 8.66 12.71
N LEU A 703 18.27 7.39 12.53
CA LEU A 703 17.51 6.43 11.73
C LEU A 703 16.14 6.16 12.37
N ARG A 704 16.13 6.00 13.70
CA ARG A 704 14.89 5.77 14.44
C ARG A 704 13.87 6.90 14.29
N GLN A 705 14.34 8.14 14.31
CA GLN A 705 13.51 9.31 14.07
C GLN A 705 12.99 9.37 12.64
N ALA A 706 13.81 8.99 11.66
CA ALA A 706 13.34 8.87 10.27
C ALA A 706 12.24 7.80 10.12
N GLN A 707 12.35 6.67 10.82
CA GLN A 707 11.29 5.62 10.86
C GLN A 707 9.99 6.15 11.44
N ILE A 708 10.05 6.86 12.57
CA ILE A 708 8.87 7.40 13.24
C ILE A 708 8.12 8.41 12.34
N ILE A 709 8.87 9.24 11.60
CA ILE A 709 8.29 10.26 10.71
C ILE A 709 7.75 9.63 9.41
N ALA A 710 8.45 8.63 8.88
CA ALA A 710 8.07 7.97 7.63
C ALA A 710 6.81 7.11 7.77
N ALA A 711 6.63 6.45 8.92
CA ALA A 711 5.60 5.45 9.09
C ALA A 711 4.15 5.93 8.89
N PRO A 712 3.70 7.07 9.45
CA PRO A 712 2.33 7.55 9.22
C PRO A 712 2.11 8.08 7.80
N THR A 713 3.18 8.41 7.08
CA THR A 713 3.10 9.06 5.76
C THR A 713 3.37 8.07 4.61
N PHE A 714 3.88 6.89 4.94
CA PHE A 714 4.38 5.88 4.00
C PHE A 714 5.48 6.40 3.05
N GLU A 715 6.15 7.50 3.39
CA GLU A 715 7.19 8.16 2.58
C GLU A 715 8.61 7.69 2.94
N PHE A 716 8.78 6.39 3.20
CA PHE A 716 10.04 5.80 3.67
C PHE A 716 11.26 6.17 2.83
N PHE A 717 11.13 6.14 1.51
CA PHE A 717 12.22 6.48 0.61
C PHE A 717 12.73 7.91 0.84
N ALA A 718 11.83 8.88 1.00
CA ALA A 718 12.19 10.28 1.19
C ALA A 718 12.88 10.54 2.54
N LEU A 719 12.35 9.98 3.64
CA LEU A 719 12.94 10.18 4.97
C LEU A 719 14.22 9.38 5.16
N TYR A 720 14.30 8.15 4.68
CA TYR A 720 15.53 7.35 4.79
C TYR A 720 16.63 7.94 3.90
N GLY A 721 16.29 8.44 2.71
CA GLY A 721 17.22 9.20 1.87
C GLY A 721 17.74 10.45 2.60
N THR A 722 16.88 11.16 3.32
CA THR A 722 17.27 12.31 4.13
C THR A 722 18.20 11.91 5.29
N ALA A 723 17.88 10.85 6.03
CA ALA A 723 18.74 10.31 7.08
C ALA A 723 20.11 9.86 6.54
N ALA A 724 20.13 9.21 5.36
CA ALA A 724 21.36 8.81 4.70
C ALA A 724 22.26 10.02 4.35
N VAL A 725 21.67 11.13 3.91
CA VAL A 725 22.41 12.39 3.69
C VAL A 725 23.01 12.91 5.00
N TYR A 726 22.28 12.87 6.11
CA TYR A 726 22.82 13.27 7.42
C TYR A 726 24.00 12.38 7.85
N TYR A 727 23.87 11.05 7.80
CA TYR A 727 24.99 10.15 8.11
C TYR A 727 26.20 10.41 7.20
N TRP A 728 25.96 10.61 5.90
CA TRP A 728 27.02 10.91 4.94
C TRP A 728 27.74 12.22 5.26
N VAL A 729 27.00 13.30 5.57
CA VAL A 729 27.58 14.59 5.96
C VAL A 729 28.41 14.47 7.24
N ILE A 730 27.92 13.74 8.25
CA ILE A 730 28.66 13.51 9.51
C ILE A 730 29.94 12.71 9.23
N CYS A 731 29.86 11.63 8.44
CA CYS A 731 31.00 10.82 8.06
C CYS A 731 32.03 11.62 7.23
N LEU A 732 31.56 12.51 6.34
CA LEU A 732 32.41 13.37 5.53
C LEU A 732 33.15 14.40 6.40
N ALA A 733 32.47 14.99 7.38
CA ALA A 733 33.10 15.90 8.34
C ALA A 733 34.18 15.19 9.18
N LEU A 734 33.89 13.98 9.66
CA LEU A 734 34.86 13.16 10.40
C LEU A 734 36.04 12.72 9.52
N SER A 735 35.79 12.32 8.27
CA SER A 735 36.83 11.93 7.31
C SER A 735 37.77 13.09 6.98
N PHE A 736 37.22 14.30 6.83
CA PHE A 736 38.02 15.52 6.67
C PHE A 736 38.89 15.78 7.90
N GLY A 737 38.33 15.61 9.11
CA GLY A 737 39.07 15.68 10.37
C GLY A 737 40.20 14.65 10.45
N GLN A 738 39.93 13.41 10.06
CA GLN A 738 40.89 12.30 9.99
C GLN A 738 42.06 12.66 9.06
N ASN A 739 41.79 13.03 7.80
CA ASN A 739 42.85 13.38 6.84
C ASN A 739 43.76 14.52 7.35
N ARG A 740 43.17 15.52 8.01
CA ARG A 740 43.94 16.63 8.59
C ARG A 740 44.81 16.17 9.76
N LEU A 741 44.31 15.24 10.58
CA LEU A 741 45.05 14.66 11.70
C LEU A 741 46.19 13.76 11.20
N GLU A 742 45.93 12.92 10.21
CA GLU A 742 46.92 12.04 9.58
C GLU A 742 48.07 12.85 8.97
N HIS A 743 47.77 13.85 8.12
CA HIS A 743 48.79 14.75 7.57
C HIS A 743 49.59 15.51 8.63
N ARG A 744 49.03 15.73 9.83
CA ARG A 744 49.77 16.34 10.93
C ARG A 744 50.71 15.34 11.60
N LEU A 745 50.31 14.09 11.71
CA LEU A 745 51.12 13.03 12.34
C LEU A 745 52.25 12.56 11.41
N GLU A 746 52.04 12.57 10.09
CA GLU A 746 53.03 12.20 9.08
C GLU A 746 54.14 13.24 8.87
N ARG A 747 53.92 14.50 9.26
CA ARG A 747 54.85 15.63 9.03
C ARG A 747 56.26 15.46 9.60
N TYR A 748 56.44 14.55 10.55
CA TYR A 748 57.73 14.29 11.21
C TYR A 748 58.32 12.91 10.88
N VAL A 749 57.76 12.22 9.86
CA VAL A 749 58.32 10.98 9.35
C VAL A 749 59.34 11.34 8.26
N ALA A 750 60.62 11.14 8.54
CA ALA A 750 61.61 11.06 7.47
C ALA A 750 61.24 9.84 6.61
N ARG A 751 60.83 10.09 5.36
CA ARG A 751 60.56 9.03 4.38
C ARG A 751 61.83 8.30 4.01
#